data_AF-A0A7E5WLL1-F1
#
_entry.id   AF-A0A7E5WLL1-F1
#
_cell.length_a   1.000
_cell.length_b   1.000
_cell.length_c   1.000
_cell.angle_alpha   90.00
_cell.angle_beta   90.00
_cell.angle_gamma   90.00
#
_symmetry.space_group_name_H-M   'P 1'
#
loop_
_entity.id
_entity.type
_entity.pdbx_description
1 polymer ?
#
loop_
_entity_poly.entity_id
_entity_poly.type
_entity_poly.pdbx_seq_one_letter_code
_entity_poly.pdbx_strand_id
1 'polypeptide(L)'
;MDVLYICFILALIQGLSATCHFPGAPAHSRVTFSDETLAEGTIASYECERGFELLGPTRRACGENGKWTPEGIPFCVLNVAAGKAPMQASTEDGGVPQRALDGSTSASFSAETCTLTKAEKMPWWYVNLLEPYMVQLVRLDFGKPCCGVNKPAVIVVRVGNNRPDLGTNPICNRFTGFIEEGQPLFLPCNPPMPGAFVSVHLEASTPSQLSICEAFVYTDQALPIERCPQFRDQPPGSTATYNGKCYIFYNRQPASFRDALGFCRSRGGTLVDESNPALQGFISWELWRRHRSDSSSQYWMGAVRDPRDRTNWKWVSGSDVTVSFWNAPGGDEGCARFDGSNGWLWADTDCQARLNYICQHRPKACGRPEQPPNSTMSADSFEVGASVEYSCDDGHLLVGPTVRTCLDTGFYDEFPPVCKRIECGYPAEIPHGSYELINGSVSYLSHVQYSCKAGYEMLGRSRLVCDYDERWNGPPPRCEVVQCAEPPQLQNGRVSFNSSTFGSMAEYSCTRGFKLQGEKRIACLASGLWDKPAPTCIPEERPTTTSIRSTTTEATTTPRPPPVVTTPRLVLPPRPRTTPRPLSSPTPFVTAETTRIRQRVATERPTTERTVTRTYERPPERKVTVSDTQESPTSHIIVASHPRENQIVGSGNNIRAEQTPRVNIPQPVDGERRDPVGARFNIGAVVALGVFGGLAFLISIITTIVIFVRRRVKTHQAKTHYISDWYASGGKRPPPEVRELPSRWYTLLALPFPDQQVGRREFARTHRHTHRAGHFSNPL
;
A
#
# COMPACT_ATOMS: atom_id res chain seq x y z
N MET A 1 -9.42 -52.40 34.06
CA MET A 1 -10.39 -51.28 33.88
C MET A 1 -9.93 -50.30 32.80
N ASP A 2 -8.66 -50.35 32.45
CA ASP A 2 -7.84 -49.23 32.01
C ASP A 2 -8.08 -48.92 30.53
N VAL A 3 -8.38 -49.94 29.72
CA VAL A 3 -8.78 -49.79 28.32
C VAL A 3 -10.07 -48.97 28.19
N LEU A 4 -11.07 -49.19 29.05
CA LEU A 4 -12.29 -48.37 29.04
C LEU A 4 -12.00 -46.92 29.44
N TYR A 5 -11.10 -46.70 30.41
CA TYR A 5 -10.74 -45.36 30.87
C TYR A 5 -9.96 -44.59 29.79
N ILE A 6 -9.05 -45.25 29.08
CA ILE A 6 -8.33 -44.71 27.92
C ILE A 6 -9.30 -44.42 26.77
N CYS A 7 -10.27 -45.29 26.48
CA CYS A 7 -11.32 -45.01 25.50
C CYS A 7 -12.22 -43.84 25.91
N PHE A 8 -12.53 -43.67 27.20
CA PHE A 8 -13.32 -42.53 27.70
C PHE A 8 -12.56 -41.20 27.57
N ILE A 9 -11.25 -41.21 27.85
CA ILE A 9 -10.39 -40.03 27.67
C ILE A 9 -10.19 -39.72 26.18
N LEU A 10 -10.02 -40.73 25.32
CA LEU A 10 -9.98 -40.53 23.86
C LEU A 10 -11.31 -40.00 23.32
N ALA A 11 -12.45 -40.47 23.81
CA ALA A 11 -13.77 -39.94 23.44
C ALA A 11 -13.97 -38.48 23.91
N LEU A 12 -13.45 -38.11 25.09
CA LEU A 12 -13.43 -36.72 25.56
C LEU A 12 -12.52 -35.82 24.71
N ILE A 13 -11.39 -36.33 24.24
CA ILE A 13 -10.48 -35.60 23.32
C ILE A 13 -11.10 -35.48 21.91
N GLN A 14 -11.89 -36.46 21.48
CA GLN A 14 -12.63 -36.44 20.21
C GLN A 14 -13.93 -35.62 20.26
N GLY A 15 -14.29 -35.04 21.41
CA GLY A 15 -15.49 -34.21 21.59
C GLY A 15 -15.29 -32.70 21.38
N LEU A 16 -14.06 -32.25 21.13
CA LEU A 16 -13.76 -30.84 20.82
C LEU A 16 -13.96 -30.57 19.33
N SER A 17 -15.20 -30.26 18.93
CA SER A 17 -15.49 -29.61 17.64
C SER A 17 -14.68 -28.32 17.54
N ALA A 18 -13.93 -28.11 16.45
CA ALA A 18 -13.06 -26.95 16.30
C ALA A 18 -13.90 -25.66 16.13
N THR A 19 -14.11 -24.93 17.23
CA THR A 19 -14.78 -23.63 17.22
C THR A 19 -13.97 -22.62 16.42
N CYS A 20 -14.64 -21.92 15.52
CA CYS A 20 -14.02 -20.81 14.81
C CYS A 20 -13.88 -19.59 15.70
N HIS A 21 -12.75 -18.90 15.61
CA HIS A 21 -12.52 -17.61 16.24
C HIS A 21 -13.30 -16.51 15.48
N PHE A 22 -13.37 -15.28 16.00
CA PHE A 22 -14.13 -14.23 15.31
C PHE A 22 -13.62 -13.99 13.87
N PRO A 23 -14.47 -14.02 12.83
CA PRO A 23 -14.03 -14.06 11.43
C PRO A 23 -13.37 -12.78 10.89
N GLY A 24 -13.44 -11.69 11.67
CA GLY A 24 -13.18 -10.32 11.23
C GLY A 24 -14.40 -9.70 10.54
N ALA A 25 -14.54 -8.37 10.63
CA ALA A 25 -15.61 -7.61 9.98
C ALA A 25 -15.07 -6.27 9.45
N PRO A 26 -15.43 -5.84 8.23
CA PRO A 26 -15.00 -4.56 7.68
C PRO A 26 -15.68 -3.38 8.37
N ALA A 27 -15.13 -2.17 8.19
CA ALA A 27 -15.77 -0.92 8.61
C ALA A 27 -17.15 -0.74 7.97
N HIS A 28 -18.04 -0.02 8.65
CA HIS A 28 -19.44 0.23 8.25
C HIS A 28 -20.22 -1.05 7.92
N SER A 29 -20.03 -2.11 8.71
CA SER A 29 -20.72 -3.39 8.52
C SER A 29 -21.32 -3.98 9.80
N ARG A 30 -22.22 -4.94 9.63
CA ARG A 30 -22.71 -5.84 10.66
C ARG A 30 -22.44 -7.28 10.20
N VAL A 31 -21.84 -8.07 11.07
CA VAL A 31 -21.82 -9.53 10.96
C VAL A 31 -22.91 -10.12 11.86
N THR A 32 -23.60 -11.16 11.37
CA THR A 32 -24.56 -11.97 12.15
C THR A 32 -24.22 -13.44 12.01
N PHE A 33 -24.40 -14.22 13.07
CA PHE A 33 -24.08 -15.65 13.10
C PHE A 33 -25.36 -16.48 13.17
N SER A 34 -25.35 -17.68 12.58
CA SER A 34 -26.44 -18.66 12.73
C SER A 34 -26.45 -19.34 14.10
N ASP A 35 -25.30 -19.31 14.80
CA ASP A 35 -25.05 -19.88 16.12
C ASP A 35 -24.01 -18.98 16.80
N GLU A 36 -24.27 -18.56 18.04
CA GLU A 36 -23.39 -17.65 18.79
C GLU A 36 -22.17 -18.36 19.39
N THR A 37 -22.15 -19.70 19.43
CA THR A 37 -21.02 -20.51 19.93
C THR A 37 -19.85 -20.62 18.94
N LEU A 38 -20.05 -20.20 17.68
CA LEU A 38 -19.10 -20.32 16.57
C LEU A 38 -18.60 -21.75 16.32
N ALA A 39 -19.41 -22.76 16.66
CA ALA A 39 -19.16 -24.16 16.39
C ALA A 39 -19.07 -24.47 14.88
N GLU A 40 -18.59 -25.67 14.56
CA GLU A 40 -18.55 -26.19 13.19
C GLU A 40 -19.92 -26.06 12.49
N GLY A 41 -19.93 -25.63 11.23
CA GLY A 41 -21.15 -25.37 10.47
C GLY A 41 -21.80 -24.00 10.71
N THR A 42 -21.34 -23.21 11.69
CA THR A 42 -21.82 -21.83 11.89
C THR A 42 -21.63 -20.99 10.63
N ILE A 43 -22.67 -20.24 10.23
CA ILE A 43 -22.63 -19.31 9.10
C ILE A 43 -22.57 -17.87 9.61
N ALA A 44 -21.46 -17.19 9.34
CA ALA A 44 -21.33 -15.75 9.44
C ALA A 44 -21.89 -15.10 8.17
N SER A 45 -22.86 -14.20 8.32
CA SER A 45 -23.47 -13.40 7.24
C SER A 45 -23.12 -11.93 7.42
N TYR A 46 -22.81 -11.23 6.33
CA TYR A 46 -22.34 -9.84 6.36
C TYR A 46 -23.36 -8.92 5.67
N GLU A 47 -23.57 -7.74 6.25
CA GLU A 47 -24.43 -6.67 5.74
C GLU A 47 -23.73 -5.33 5.93
N CYS A 48 -23.77 -4.45 4.93
CA CYS A 48 -23.18 -3.11 5.04
C CYS A 48 -24.19 -2.08 5.57
N GLU A 49 -23.69 -1.04 6.22
CA GLU A 49 -24.47 0.16 6.51
C GLU A 49 -24.95 0.83 5.21
N ARG A 50 -26.08 1.54 5.33
CA ARG A 50 -26.77 2.16 4.18
C ARG A 50 -25.85 3.14 3.45
N GLY A 51 -25.61 2.86 2.16
CA GLY A 51 -24.78 3.67 1.26
C GLY A 51 -23.43 3.03 0.90
N PHE A 52 -23.06 1.92 1.54
CA PHE A 52 -21.87 1.14 1.20
C PHE A 52 -22.25 -0.13 0.40
N GLU A 53 -21.39 -0.53 -0.55
CA GLU A 53 -21.50 -1.74 -1.36
C GLU A 53 -20.69 -2.89 -0.72
N LEU A 54 -21.28 -4.08 -0.63
CA LEU A 54 -20.66 -5.28 -0.07
C LEU A 54 -19.88 -6.05 -1.15
N LEU A 55 -18.55 -5.99 -1.12
CA LEU A 55 -17.67 -6.71 -2.04
C LEU A 55 -17.02 -7.92 -1.37
N GLY A 56 -17.03 -9.07 -2.04
CA GLY A 56 -16.46 -10.32 -1.53
C GLY A 56 -17.51 -11.29 -0.97
N PRO A 57 -17.14 -12.21 -0.07
CA PRO A 57 -18.03 -13.27 0.38
C PRO A 57 -19.08 -12.76 1.37
N THR A 58 -20.32 -12.63 0.91
CA THR A 58 -21.48 -12.19 1.71
C THR A 58 -21.85 -13.15 2.85
N ARG A 59 -21.40 -14.41 2.76
CA ARG A 59 -21.51 -15.44 3.81
C ARG A 59 -20.23 -16.26 3.87
N ARG A 60 -19.84 -16.68 5.07
CA ARG A 60 -18.70 -17.58 5.34
C ARG A 60 -19.12 -18.62 6.37
N ALA A 61 -18.72 -19.87 6.20
CA ALA A 61 -19.05 -20.99 7.08
C ALA A 61 -17.82 -21.48 7.86
N CYS A 62 -18.02 -21.85 9.12
CA CYS A 62 -17.01 -22.49 9.96
C CYS A 62 -16.82 -23.96 9.56
N GLY A 63 -15.60 -24.37 9.21
CA GLY A 63 -15.27 -25.76 8.89
C GLY A 63 -14.59 -26.52 10.04
N GLU A 64 -14.49 -27.85 9.89
CA GLU A 64 -13.88 -28.83 10.81
C GLU A 64 -12.48 -28.45 11.36
N ASN A 65 -11.78 -27.53 10.70
CA ASN A 65 -10.44 -27.07 11.04
C ASN A 65 -10.41 -25.72 11.78
N GLY A 66 -11.57 -25.21 12.26
CA GLY A 66 -11.69 -23.92 12.93
C GLY A 66 -11.46 -22.70 12.02
N LYS A 67 -11.53 -22.87 10.69
CA LYS A 67 -11.38 -21.79 9.71
C LYS A 67 -12.68 -21.45 8.99
N TRP A 68 -12.81 -20.17 8.66
CA TRP A 68 -13.93 -19.62 7.88
C TRP A 68 -13.70 -19.76 6.37
N THR A 69 -14.63 -20.43 5.69
CA THR A 69 -14.61 -20.63 4.24
C THR A 69 -15.80 -19.94 3.56
N PRO A 70 -15.63 -19.30 2.38
CA PRO A 70 -14.36 -19.04 1.70
C PRO A 70 -13.45 -18.09 2.50
N GLU A 71 -12.18 -18.09 2.14
CA GLU A 71 -11.17 -17.16 2.68
C GLU A 71 -11.42 -15.73 2.19
N GLY A 72 -10.85 -14.76 2.90
CA GLY A 72 -11.10 -13.33 2.72
C GLY A 72 -12.27 -12.81 3.57
N ILE A 73 -12.06 -11.66 4.20
CA ILE A 73 -13.12 -10.86 4.82
C ILE A 73 -13.72 -10.00 3.70
N PRO A 74 -15.05 -9.84 3.59
CA PRO A 74 -15.63 -8.91 2.61
C PRO A 74 -15.32 -7.44 2.99
N PHE A 75 -15.60 -6.52 2.07
CA PHE A 75 -15.41 -5.08 2.24
C PHE A 75 -16.75 -4.36 2.10
N CYS A 76 -16.97 -3.31 2.90
CA CYS A 76 -18.09 -2.38 2.74
C CYS A 76 -17.54 -1.02 2.29
N VAL A 77 -17.78 -0.65 1.04
CA VAL A 77 -17.06 0.45 0.38
C VAL A 77 -17.98 1.37 -0.42
N LEU A 78 -17.59 2.65 -0.54
CA LEU A 78 -18.28 3.66 -1.34
C LEU A 78 -17.47 3.96 -2.60
N ASN A 79 -18.12 3.96 -3.78
CA ASN A 79 -17.50 4.45 -5.01
C ASN A 79 -17.48 5.99 -5.01
N VAL A 80 -16.33 6.59 -4.70
CA VAL A 80 -16.16 8.04 -4.65
C VAL A 80 -15.86 8.68 -6.02
N ALA A 81 -15.74 7.90 -7.10
CA ALA A 81 -15.47 8.44 -8.44
C ALA A 81 -16.73 8.79 -9.24
N ALA A 82 -17.88 8.18 -8.94
CA ALA A 82 -19.13 8.34 -9.70
C ALA A 82 -19.51 9.82 -9.91
N GLY A 83 -19.76 10.22 -11.16
CA GLY A 83 -20.14 11.60 -11.52
C GLY A 83 -19.09 12.70 -11.26
N LYS A 84 -17.85 12.36 -10.90
CA LYS A 84 -16.73 13.31 -10.75
C LYS A 84 -16.20 13.76 -12.12
N ALA A 85 -15.03 14.43 -12.16
CA ALA A 85 -14.47 15.02 -13.39
C ALA A 85 -13.28 14.19 -13.94
N PRO A 86 -13.45 13.46 -15.06
CA PRO A 86 -12.39 12.68 -15.68
C PRO A 86 -11.75 13.36 -16.91
N MET A 87 -10.56 12.88 -17.27
CA MET A 87 -9.86 13.21 -18.52
C MET A 87 -9.13 11.97 -19.07
N GLN A 88 -8.83 11.95 -20.36
CA GLN A 88 -8.08 10.89 -21.03
C GLN A 88 -7.09 11.46 -22.05
N ALA A 89 -6.08 10.67 -22.42
CA ALA A 89 -4.99 11.06 -23.33
C ALA A 89 -5.48 11.57 -24.69
N SER A 90 -6.47 10.88 -25.26
CA SER A 90 -7.08 11.16 -26.55
C SER A 90 -8.49 10.55 -26.61
N THR A 91 -9.32 10.96 -27.57
CA THR A 91 -10.67 10.39 -27.78
C THR A 91 -10.82 9.86 -29.20
N GLU A 92 -11.42 8.68 -29.32
CA GLU A 92 -11.78 8.00 -30.57
C GLU A 92 -13.24 7.51 -30.51
N ASP A 93 -13.88 7.28 -31.66
CA ASP A 93 -15.26 6.77 -31.83
C ASP A 93 -16.37 7.44 -30.97
N GLY A 94 -16.13 8.64 -30.43
CA GLY A 94 -17.06 9.32 -29.51
C GLY A 94 -17.01 8.85 -28.05
N GLY A 95 -16.09 7.94 -27.69
CA GLY A 95 -15.91 7.42 -26.33
C GLY A 95 -15.28 8.43 -25.35
N VAL A 96 -16.07 9.43 -24.95
CA VAL A 96 -15.67 10.53 -24.04
C VAL A 96 -15.36 10.04 -22.62
N PRO A 97 -14.41 10.67 -21.88
CA PRO A 97 -13.91 10.17 -20.60
C PRO A 97 -14.96 10.06 -19.48
N GLN A 98 -16.09 10.76 -19.62
CA GLN A 98 -17.21 10.74 -18.67
C GLN A 98 -17.93 9.39 -18.58
N ARG A 99 -17.84 8.55 -19.63
CA ARG A 99 -18.52 7.25 -19.66
C ARG A 99 -18.10 6.33 -18.52
N ALA A 100 -16.80 6.29 -18.21
CA ALA A 100 -16.25 5.49 -17.12
C ALA A 100 -16.74 5.88 -15.71
N LEU A 101 -17.63 6.86 -15.55
CA LEU A 101 -18.16 7.34 -14.26
C LEU A 101 -19.67 7.64 -14.31
N ASP A 102 -20.39 7.18 -15.32
CA ASP A 102 -21.83 7.42 -15.47
C ASP A 102 -22.73 6.31 -14.89
N GLY A 103 -22.13 5.24 -14.37
CA GLY A 103 -22.78 4.10 -13.72
C GLY A 103 -23.08 2.94 -14.67
N SER A 104 -22.61 3.00 -15.93
CA SER A 104 -22.90 2.02 -16.97
C SER A 104 -21.85 0.91 -17.03
N THR A 105 -22.04 -0.16 -16.24
CA THR A 105 -21.22 -1.37 -16.30
C THR A 105 -21.52 -2.22 -17.56
N SER A 106 -21.35 -1.62 -18.74
CA SER A 106 -21.51 -2.34 -20.01
C SER A 106 -20.40 -3.38 -20.17
N ALA A 107 -20.79 -4.59 -20.59
CA ALA A 107 -19.84 -5.66 -20.88
C ALA A 107 -19.10 -5.48 -22.22
N SER A 108 -19.57 -4.57 -23.09
CA SER A 108 -18.99 -4.34 -24.43
C SER A 108 -19.01 -2.87 -24.82
N PHE A 109 -18.15 -2.49 -25.77
CA PHE A 109 -17.98 -1.10 -26.19
C PHE A 109 -19.16 -0.56 -27.00
N SER A 110 -19.76 0.52 -26.47
CA SER A 110 -20.49 1.52 -27.23
C SER A 110 -19.99 2.92 -26.86
N ALA A 111 -20.03 3.87 -27.79
CA ALA A 111 -19.76 5.28 -27.53
C ALA A 111 -20.76 5.90 -26.50
N GLU A 112 -21.91 5.24 -26.32
CA GLU A 112 -22.92 5.64 -25.35
C GLU A 112 -22.65 5.12 -23.93
N THR A 113 -21.73 4.16 -23.75
CA THR A 113 -21.51 3.47 -22.46
C THR A 113 -20.06 3.33 -22.04
N CYS A 114 -19.09 3.59 -22.92
CA CYS A 114 -17.68 3.34 -22.63
C CYS A 114 -16.73 4.40 -23.21
N THR A 115 -15.62 4.64 -22.52
CA THR A 115 -14.54 5.50 -23.01
C THR A 115 -13.77 4.81 -24.15
N LEU A 116 -13.10 5.60 -24.98
CA LEU A 116 -12.13 5.08 -25.94
C LEU A 116 -11.04 6.10 -26.25
N THR A 117 -9.79 5.71 -26.02
CA THR A 117 -8.61 6.43 -26.53
C THR A 117 -8.26 6.00 -27.95
N LYS A 118 -7.46 6.82 -28.63
CA LYS A 118 -6.80 6.43 -29.88
C LYS A 118 -5.81 5.30 -29.64
N ALA A 119 -5.43 4.62 -30.72
CA ALA A 119 -4.36 3.61 -30.69
C ALA A 119 -2.98 4.28 -30.49
N GLU A 120 -2.51 4.32 -29.24
CA GLU A 120 -1.25 5.00 -28.86
C GLU A 120 -0.39 4.14 -27.93
N LYS A 121 0.85 4.57 -27.63
CA LYS A 121 1.84 3.73 -26.92
C LYS A 121 1.55 3.58 -25.42
N MET A 122 1.02 4.63 -24.79
CA MET A 122 0.71 4.69 -23.36
C MET A 122 -0.59 5.48 -23.15
N PRO A 123 -1.75 4.99 -23.63
CA PRO A 123 -3.01 5.65 -23.37
C PRO A 123 -3.31 5.64 -21.87
N TRP A 124 -3.87 6.74 -21.40
CA TRP A 124 -4.24 6.93 -20.00
C TRP A 124 -5.62 7.55 -19.88
N TRP A 125 -6.25 7.28 -18.74
CA TRP A 125 -7.48 7.90 -18.26
C TRP A 125 -7.30 8.24 -16.78
N TYR A 126 -7.88 9.33 -16.29
CA TYR A 126 -7.86 9.66 -14.87
C TYR A 126 -9.14 10.35 -14.41
N VAL A 127 -9.45 10.24 -13.12
CA VAL A 127 -10.49 11.00 -12.41
C VAL A 127 -9.87 11.94 -11.38
N ASN A 128 -10.39 13.17 -11.30
CA ASN A 128 -10.21 14.06 -10.16
C ASN A 128 -11.38 13.86 -9.19
N LEU A 129 -11.10 13.33 -8.00
CA LEU A 129 -12.07 13.03 -6.95
C LEU A 129 -12.52 14.29 -6.18
N LEU A 130 -11.90 15.46 -6.46
CA LEU A 130 -12.08 16.77 -5.83
C LEU A 130 -11.51 16.91 -4.41
N GLU A 131 -11.43 15.82 -3.64
CA GLU A 131 -10.72 15.75 -2.35
C GLU A 131 -9.88 14.47 -2.25
N PRO A 132 -8.84 14.42 -1.40
CA PRO A 132 -8.02 13.23 -1.24
C PRO A 132 -8.71 12.18 -0.37
N TYR A 133 -8.94 10.98 -0.93
CA TYR A 133 -9.46 9.83 -0.18
C TYR A 133 -8.37 8.77 0.05
N MET A 134 -8.54 7.93 1.07
CA MET A 134 -7.75 6.71 1.26
C MET A 134 -8.27 5.61 0.33
N VAL A 135 -7.74 5.56 -0.89
CA VAL A 135 -8.15 4.57 -1.90
C VAL A 135 -7.69 3.19 -1.48
N GLN A 136 -8.64 2.27 -1.27
CA GLN A 136 -8.37 0.87 -0.92
C GLN A 136 -8.36 -0.04 -2.15
N LEU A 137 -9.22 0.24 -3.12
CA LEU A 137 -9.47 -0.64 -4.26
C LEU A 137 -9.90 0.19 -5.46
N VAL A 138 -9.37 -0.14 -6.63
CA VAL A 138 -9.90 0.34 -7.92
C VAL A 138 -10.44 -0.87 -8.68
N ARG A 139 -11.67 -0.77 -9.20
CA ARG A 139 -12.25 -1.75 -10.14
C ARG A 139 -12.41 -1.09 -11.50
N LEU A 140 -12.00 -1.79 -12.55
CA LEU A 140 -12.09 -1.33 -13.94
C LEU A 140 -12.85 -2.36 -14.78
N ASP A 141 -13.94 -1.92 -15.42
CA ASP A 141 -14.74 -2.74 -16.32
C ASP A 141 -14.38 -2.37 -17.77
N PHE A 142 -13.86 -3.33 -18.57
CA PHE A 142 -13.28 -3.05 -19.89
C PHE A 142 -14.25 -3.36 -21.05
N GLY A 143 -14.41 -2.39 -21.96
CA GLY A 143 -15.32 -2.50 -23.11
C GLY A 143 -14.71 -3.08 -24.39
N LYS A 144 -13.38 -3.19 -24.47
CA LYS A 144 -12.66 -3.84 -25.58
C LYS A 144 -11.51 -4.66 -25.02
N PRO A 145 -11.15 -5.82 -25.63
CA PRO A 145 -9.95 -6.55 -25.26
C PRO A 145 -8.70 -5.80 -25.76
N CYS A 146 -7.60 -5.86 -25.01
CA CYS A 146 -6.36 -5.18 -25.43
C CYS A 146 -5.53 -5.98 -26.44
N CYS A 147 -4.69 -5.26 -27.18
CA CYS A 147 -3.34 -5.68 -27.56
C CYS A 147 -3.24 -6.76 -28.66
N GLY A 148 -4.30 -7.54 -28.90
CA GLY A 148 -4.35 -8.65 -29.85
C GLY A 148 -4.16 -10.02 -29.19
N VAL A 149 -4.51 -11.09 -29.92
CA VAL A 149 -4.54 -12.47 -29.42
C VAL A 149 -3.24 -12.86 -28.72
N ASN A 150 -3.37 -13.37 -27.48
CA ASN A 150 -2.28 -13.86 -26.62
C ASN A 150 -1.15 -12.84 -26.32
N LYS A 151 -1.42 -11.52 -26.42
CA LYS A 151 -0.49 -10.48 -25.96
C LYS A 151 -0.93 -9.93 -24.60
N PRO A 152 -0.11 -10.06 -23.54
CA PRO A 152 -0.41 -9.44 -22.27
C PRO A 152 -0.28 -7.91 -22.33
N ALA A 153 -1.12 -7.26 -21.54
CA ALA A 153 -1.10 -5.85 -21.23
C ALA A 153 -0.54 -5.64 -19.81
N VAL A 154 -0.14 -4.41 -19.51
CA VAL A 154 0.07 -3.93 -18.14
C VAL A 154 -0.95 -2.83 -17.85
N ILE A 155 -1.65 -2.95 -16.72
CA ILE A 155 -2.45 -1.84 -16.16
C ILE A 155 -1.71 -1.31 -14.93
N VAL A 156 -1.35 -0.04 -14.95
CA VAL A 156 -0.73 0.67 -13.83
C VAL A 156 -1.74 1.66 -13.26
N VAL A 157 -2.18 1.42 -12.03
CA VAL A 157 -3.02 2.36 -11.27
C VAL A 157 -2.11 3.20 -10.38
N ARG A 158 -2.20 4.52 -10.52
CA ARG A 158 -1.50 5.50 -9.68
C ARG A 158 -2.50 6.35 -8.91
N VAL A 159 -2.19 6.60 -7.65
CA VAL A 159 -3.02 7.36 -6.69
C VAL A 159 -2.15 8.46 -6.08
N GLY A 160 -2.65 9.69 -6.00
CA GLY A 160 -1.94 10.79 -5.32
C GLY A 160 -2.56 12.16 -5.55
N ASN A 161 -1.84 13.21 -5.16
CA ASN A 161 -2.35 14.59 -5.14
C ASN A 161 -1.83 15.48 -6.29
N ASN A 162 -0.95 14.98 -7.14
CA ASN A 162 -0.52 15.69 -8.35
C ASN A 162 -1.48 15.37 -9.51
N ARG A 163 -1.60 16.30 -10.47
CA ARG A 163 -2.33 16.01 -11.71
C ARG A 163 -1.60 14.90 -12.50
N PRO A 164 -2.30 13.86 -13.00
CA PRO A 164 -1.64 12.67 -13.56
C PRO A 164 -0.88 12.85 -14.88
N ASP A 165 -1.09 13.96 -15.59
CA ASP A 165 -0.30 14.36 -16.77
C ASP A 165 1.19 14.61 -16.45
N LEU A 166 1.53 14.83 -15.18
CA LEU A 166 2.90 14.91 -14.68
C LEU A 166 3.55 13.53 -14.42
N GLY A 167 2.77 12.44 -14.37
CA GLY A 167 3.28 11.08 -14.11
C GLY A 167 3.88 10.82 -12.72
N THR A 168 3.85 11.80 -11.82
CA THR A 168 4.58 11.80 -10.53
C THR A 168 3.93 11.01 -9.39
N ASN A 169 2.62 10.72 -9.47
CA ASN A 169 1.93 9.99 -8.39
C ASN A 169 2.45 8.53 -8.26
N PRO A 170 2.58 8.00 -7.04
CA PRO A 170 3.02 6.63 -6.80
C PRO A 170 2.03 5.60 -7.36
N ILE A 171 2.53 4.37 -7.57
CA ILE A 171 1.74 3.23 -8.05
C ILE A 171 1.04 2.59 -6.86
N CYS A 172 -0.28 2.43 -6.93
CA CYS A 172 -1.06 1.65 -5.98
C CYS A 172 -1.08 0.16 -6.37
N ASN A 173 -1.22 -0.13 -7.67
CA ASN A 173 -1.22 -1.50 -8.18
C ASN A 173 -0.68 -1.55 -9.62
N ARG A 174 -0.04 -2.65 -9.98
CA ARG A 174 0.47 -2.94 -11.34
C ARG A 174 0.10 -4.36 -11.74
N PHE A 175 -1.03 -4.51 -12.42
CA PHE A 175 -1.45 -5.77 -13.02
C PHE A 175 -0.67 -6.03 -14.32
N THR A 176 -0.38 -7.29 -14.61
CA THR A 176 0.19 -7.73 -15.89
C THR A 176 -0.48 -9.05 -16.29
N GLY A 177 -1.17 -9.06 -17.42
CA GLY A 177 -2.03 -10.18 -17.82
C GLY A 177 -2.84 -9.86 -19.07
N PHE A 178 -3.86 -10.66 -19.36
CA PHE A 178 -4.76 -10.41 -20.49
C PHE A 178 -5.91 -9.49 -20.06
N ILE A 179 -6.36 -8.61 -20.97
CA ILE A 179 -7.55 -7.78 -20.78
C ILE A 179 -8.63 -8.35 -21.70
N GLU A 180 -9.68 -8.88 -21.09
CA GLU A 180 -10.85 -9.44 -21.76
C GLU A 180 -12.02 -8.47 -21.70
N GLU A 181 -12.89 -8.52 -22.71
CA GLU A 181 -14.10 -7.71 -22.80
C GLU A 181 -15.13 -8.19 -21.75
N GLY A 182 -15.69 -7.25 -20.99
CA GLY A 182 -16.72 -7.54 -19.97
C GLY A 182 -16.22 -8.21 -18.68
N GLN A 183 -14.92 -8.46 -18.53
CA GLN A 183 -14.36 -8.94 -17.25
C GLN A 183 -13.91 -7.76 -16.35
N PRO A 184 -14.43 -7.65 -15.12
CA PRO A 184 -14.01 -6.61 -14.17
C PRO A 184 -12.63 -6.94 -13.57
N LEU A 185 -11.71 -5.98 -13.60
CA LEU A 185 -10.37 -6.10 -13.04
C LEU A 185 -10.30 -5.40 -11.67
N PHE A 186 -10.02 -6.16 -10.61
CA PHE A 186 -9.91 -5.67 -9.24
C PHE A 186 -8.45 -5.40 -8.86
N LEU A 187 -8.15 -4.17 -8.47
CA LEU A 187 -6.80 -3.65 -8.23
C LEU A 187 -6.70 -3.03 -6.83
N PRO A 188 -6.46 -3.84 -5.78
CA PRO A 188 -6.32 -3.35 -4.41
C PRO A 188 -5.03 -2.54 -4.24
N CYS A 189 -5.13 -1.45 -3.48
CA CYS A 189 -3.98 -0.70 -2.99
C CYS A 189 -3.60 -1.25 -1.61
N ASN A 190 -2.42 -1.85 -1.48
CA ASN A 190 -1.93 -2.40 -0.21
C ASN A 190 -0.55 -1.81 0.15
N PRO A 191 -0.44 -0.93 1.16
CA PRO A 191 -1.54 -0.38 1.98
C PRO A 191 -2.45 0.60 1.18
N PRO A 192 -3.64 0.94 1.70
CA PRO A 192 -4.50 1.98 1.13
C PRO A 192 -3.77 3.32 0.96
N MET A 193 -4.05 4.05 -0.12
CA MET A 193 -3.25 5.21 -0.54
C MET A 193 -4.04 6.53 -0.54
N PRO A 194 -3.53 7.62 0.07
CA PRO A 194 -4.15 8.93 -0.01
C PRO A 194 -3.97 9.57 -1.39
N GLY A 195 -5.07 9.96 -2.04
CA GLY A 195 -4.99 10.71 -3.30
C GLY A 195 -6.29 11.34 -3.77
N ALA A 196 -6.20 12.57 -4.29
CA ALA A 196 -7.30 13.27 -4.97
C ALA A 196 -7.40 12.93 -6.47
N PHE A 197 -6.35 12.35 -7.06
CA PHE A 197 -6.31 11.88 -8.44
C PHE A 197 -6.02 10.38 -8.49
N VAL A 198 -6.85 9.66 -9.26
CA VAL A 198 -6.63 8.25 -9.60
C VAL A 198 -6.49 8.14 -11.11
N SER A 199 -5.40 7.55 -11.59
CA SER A 199 -5.12 7.40 -13.02
C SER A 199 -4.76 5.98 -13.40
N VAL A 200 -5.35 5.53 -14.50
CA VAL A 200 -5.13 4.25 -15.16
C VAL A 200 -4.23 4.48 -16.37
N HIS A 201 -3.09 3.78 -16.43
CA HIS A 201 -2.18 3.80 -17.57
C HIS A 201 -2.05 2.39 -18.14
N LEU A 202 -2.19 2.27 -19.46
CA LEU A 202 -2.02 1.00 -20.17
C LEU A 202 -0.65 0.96 -20.85
N GLU A 203 0.24 0.07 -20.39
CA GLU A 203 1.53 -0.18 -21.04
C GLU A 203 1.41 -1.43 -21.93
N ALA A 204 1.62 -1.26 -23.24
CA ALA A 204 1.48 -2.34 -24.23
C ALA A 204 2.70 -2.41 -25.17
N SER A 205 2.98 -3.61 -25.70
CA SER A 205 4.09 -3.83 -26.65
C SER A 205 3.85 -3.21 -28.04
N THR A 206 2.60 -2.93 -28.38
CA THR A 206 2.16 -2.25 -29.61
C THR A 206 1.17 -1.13 -29.27
N PRO A 207 1.09 -0.04 -30.06
CA PRO A 207 0.07 0.99 -29.89
C PRO A 207 -1.32 0.36 -29.78
N SER A 208 -2.07 0.75 -28.74
CA SER A 208 -3.32 0.10 -28.34
C SER A 208 -4.33 1.17 -27.91
N GLN A 209 -5.63 0.84 -27.99
CA GLN A 209 -6.71 1.65 -27.43
C GLN A 209 -6.94 1.24 -25.97
N LEU A 210 -7.27 2.20 -25.10
CA LEU A 210 -7.82 1.96 -23.76
C LEU A 210 -9.34 2.20 -23.82
N SER A 211 -10.14 1.24 -23.35
CA SER A 211 -11.61 1.34 -23.33
C SER A 211 -12.16 0.86 -21.99
N ILE A 212 -12.69 1.80 -21.20
CA ILE A 212 -13.22 1.56 -19.85
C ILE A 212 -14.70 1.95 -19.86
N CYS A 213 -15.58 1.04 -19.46
CA CYS A 213 -17.02 1.28 -19.37
C CYS A 213 -17.40 1.87 -18.00
N GLU A 214 -16.82 1.36 -16.91
CA GLU A 214 -16.97 1.95 -15.57
C GLU A 214 -15.66 1.81 -14.76
N ALA A 215 -15.35 2.82 -13.94
CA ALA A 215 -14.13 2.92 -13.14
C ALA A 215 -14.49 3.28 -11.68
N PHE A 216 -14.63 2.26 -10.85
CA PHE A 216 -14.94 2.43 -9.43
C PHE A 216 -13.66 2.75 -8.64
N VAL A 217 -13.70 3.78 -7.80
CA VAL A 217 -12.66 4.07 -6.82
C VAL A 217 -13.28 3.91 -5.44
N TYR A 218 -12.86 2.88 -4.71
CA TYR A 218 -13.48 2.46 -3.46
C TYR A 218 -12.67 2.88 -2.23
N THR A 219 -13.40 3.36 -1.23
CA THR A 219 -12.90 3.71 0.12
C THR A 219 -14.00 3.49 1.16
N ASP A 220 -13.61 3.33 2.42
CA ASP A 220 -14.47 3.39 3.60
C ASP A 220 -14.35 4.73 4.37
N GLN A 221 -13.31 5.53 4.08
CA GLN A 221 -13.08 6.86 4.68
C GLN A 221 -13.85 7.96 3.93
N ALA A 222 -15.14 7.73 3.69
CA ALA A 222 -16.05 8.68 3.05
C ALA A 222 -17.47 8.53 3.60
N LEU A 223 -18.24 9.62 3.65
CA LEU A 223 -19.62 9.62 4.10
C LEU A 223 -20.59 9.48 2.90
N PRO A 224 -21.39 8.41 2.81
CA PRO A 224 -22.44 8.29 1.81
C PRO A 224 -23.54 9.34 2.00
N ILE A 225 -24.16 9.77 0.91
CA ILE A 225 -25.24 10.77 0.93
C ILE A 225 -26.49 10.23 1.66
N GLU A 226 -26.64 8.90 1.69
CA GLU A 226 -27.67 8.14 2.37
C GLU A 226 -27.61 8.25 3.90
N ARG A 227 -26.43 8.57 4.46
CA ARG A 227 -26.20 8.82 5.90
C ARG A 227 -26.37 10.30 6.28
N CYS A 228 -26.58 11.21 5.32
CA CYS A 228 -26.91 12.60 5.62
C CYS A 228 -28.36 12.77 6.10
N PRO A 229 -28.66 13.81 6.90
CA PRO A 229 -30.03 14.20 7.22
C PRO A 229 -30.87 14.42 5.95
N GLN A 230 -32.08 13.87 5.94
CA GLN A 230 -33.04 14.00 4.84
C GLN A 230 -34.29 14.71 5.35
N PHE A 231 -34.74 15.76 4.68
CA PHE A 231 -35.90 16.56 5.09
C PHE A 231 -37.01 16.56 4.01
N ARG A 232 -38.28 16.56 4.42
CA ARG A 232 -39.43 16.42 3.49
C ARG A 232 -39.60 17.62 2.55
N ASP A 233 -39.10 18.80 2.94
CA ASP A 233 -39.10 20.05 2.20
C ASP A 233 -37.87 20.23 1.28
N GLN A 234 -36.94 19.28 1.33
CA GLN A 234 -35.65 19.35 0.64
C GLN A 234 -35.79 19.17 -0.90
N PRO A 235 -35.05 19.94 -1.73
CA PRO A 235 -35.01 19.69 -3.17
C PRO A 235 -34.28 18.37 -3.50
N PRO A 236 -34.75 17.54 -4.45
CA PRO A 236 -34.01 16.37 -4.93
C PRO A 236 -32.61 16.75 -5.44
N GLY A 237 -31.58 15.94 -5.11
CA GLY A 237 -30.19 16.21 -5.51
C GLY A 237 -29.51 17.41 -4.82
N SER A 238 -30.14 18.00 -3.80
CA SER A 238 -29.58 19.12 -3.04
C SER A 238 -28.55 18.75 -1.99
N THR A 239 -28.38 17.48 -1.62
CA THR A 239 -27.27 17.04 -0.76
C THR A 239 -25.99 16.84 -1.58
N ALA A 240 -24.84 17.17 -1.00
CA ALA A 240 -23.54 16.61 -1.36
C ALA A 240 -22.71 16.38 -0.07
N THR A 241 -21.76 15.45 -0.09
CA THR A 241 -20.82 15.21 1.01
C THR A 241 -19.40 15.63 0.63
N TYR A 242 -18.65 16.12 1.63
CA TYR A 242 -17.24 16.51 1.52
C TYR A 242 -16.60 16.48 2.91
N ASN A 243 -15.42 15.88 3.06
CA ASN A 243 -14.65 15.78 4.31
C ASN A 243 -15.52 15.45 5.55
N GLY A 244 -16.29 14.36 5.46
CA GLY A 244 -17.18 13.87 6.54
C GLY A 244 -18.45 14.71 6.80
N LYS A 245 -18.64 15.86 6.13
CA LYS A 245 -19.77 16.78 6.35
C LYS A 245 -20.79 16.73 5.23
N CYS A 246 -22.05 16.97 5.57
CA CYS A 246 -23.17 17.03 4.64
C CYS A 246 -23.54 18.48 4.33
N TYR A 247 -23.64 18.83 3.05
CA TYR A 247 -24.01 20.17 2.57
C TYR A 247 -25.33 20.09 1.81
N ILE A 248 -26.34 20.84 2.26
CA ILE A 248 -27.68 20.88 1.67
C ILE A 248 -27.93 22.25 1.05
N PHE A 249 -28.09 22.28 -0.27
CA PHE A 249 -28.24 23.49 -1.08
C PHE A 249 -29.73 23.85 -1.26
N TYR A 250 -30.23 24.81 -0.47
CA TYR A 250 -31.62 25.25 -0.51
C TYR A 250 -31.82 26.40 -1.51
N ASN A 251 -32.57 26.13 -2.59
CA ASN A 251 -32.74 27.04 -3.74
C ASN A 251 -34.19 27.45 -4.06
N ARG A 252 -35.15 27.16 -3.16
CA ARG A 252 -36.60 27.37 -3.40
C ARG A 252 -37.25 28.46 -2.55
N GLN A 253 -36.60 28.89 -1.47
CA GLN A 253 -37.15 29.85 -0.51
C GLN A 253 -36.07 30.84 -0.05
N PRO A 254 -35.72 31.85 -0.87
CA PRO A 254 -34.69 32.81 -0.52
C PRO A 254 -35.04 33.62 0.74
N ALA A 255 -34.08 33.79 1.65
CA ALA A 255 -34.29 34.27 3.01
C ALA A 255 -33.22 35.29 3.43
N SER A 256 -33.49 36.08 4.48
CA SER A 256 -32.46 36.94 5.09
C SER A 256 -31.35 36.08 5.71
N PHE A 257 -30.17 36.67 5.93
CA PHE A 257 -29.06 35.95 6.58
C PHE A 257 -29.48 35.33 7.93
N ARG A 258 -30.24 36.10 8.73
CA ARG A 258 -30.70 35.67 10.06
C ARG A 258 -31.69 34.52 9.98
N ASP A 259 -32.62 34.57 9.04
CA ASP A 259 -33.64 33.54 8.86
C ASP A 259 -33.02 32.24 8.30
N ALA A 260 -32.09 32.36 7.35
CA ALA A 260 -31.34 31.23 6.80
C ALA A 260 -30.50 30.53 7.89
N LEU A 261 -29.78 31.30 8.73
CA LEU A 261 -29.03 30.75 9.86
C LEU A 261 -29.96 30.07 10.89
N GLY A 262 -31.11 30.66 11.19
CA GLY A 262 -32.14 30.06 12.05
C GLY A 262 -32.71 28.76 11.49
N PHE A 263 -32.97 28.71 10.17
CA PHE A 263 -33.50 27.55 9.45
C PHE A 263 -32.53 26.36 9.44
N CYS A 264 -31.22 26.60 9.28
CA CYS A 264 -30.22 25.54 9.38
C CYS A 264 -30.07 25.07 10.84
N ARG A 265 -30.06 25.99 11.82
CA ARG A 265 -29.93 25.68 13.25
C ARG A 265 -31.11 24.86 13.79
N SER A 266 -32.35 25.15 13.37
CA SER A 266 -33.52 24.36 13.77
C SER A 266 -33.53 22.91 13.24
N ARG A 267 -32.65 22.60 12.27
CA ARG A 267 -32.44 21.25 11.71
C ARG A 267 -31.17 20.57 12.23
N GLY A 268 -30.50 21.12 13.25
CA GLY A 268 -29.23 20.58 13.75
C GLY A 268 -28.07 20.76 12.76
N GLY A 269 -28.04 21.91 12.08
CA GLY A 269 -26.94 22.34 11.21
C GLY A 269 -26.64 23.83 11.41
N THR A 270 -25.94 24.43 10.45
CA THR A 270 -25.62 25.86 10.43
C THR A 270 -25.35 26.30 8.99
N LEU A 271 -25.23 27.61 8.73
CA LEU A 271 -24.63 28.07 7.47
C LEU A 271 -23.15 27.65 7.43
N VAL A 272 -22.57 27.48 6.23
CA VAL A 272 -21.17 27.08 6.05
C VAL A 272 -20.23 27.99 6.87
N ASP A 273 -19.59 27.46 7.92
CA ASP A 273 -18.89 28.24 8.96
C ASP A 273 -17.37 27.98 9.02
N GLU A 274 -16.80 27.49 7.91
CA GLU A 274 -15.39 27.24 7.70
C GLU A 274 -15.01 27.37 6.22
N SER A 275 -13.73 27.55 5.92
CA SER A 275 -13.24 27.44 4.54
C SER A 275 -11.76 27.05 4.44
N ASN A 276 -11.42 26.40 3.33
CA ASN A 276 -10.07 26.13 2.86
C ASN A 276 -10.11 26.01 1.31
N PRO A 277 -8.97 26.03 0.59
CA PRO A 277 -8.97 26.05 -0.87
C PRO A 277 -9.68 24.87 -1.56
N ALA A 278 -9.67 23.69 -0.93
CA ALA A 278 -10.34 22.50 -1.49
C ALA A 278 -11.86 22.51 -1.21
N LEU A 279 -12.29 22.92 0.00
CA LEU A 279 -13.71 23.13 0.31
C LEU A 279 -14.32 24.25 -0.54
N GLN A 280 -13.59 25.34 -0.78
CA GLN A 280 -13.99 26.38 -1.72
C GLN A 280 -14.18 25.80 -3.13
N GLY A 281 -13.19 25.04 -3.64
CA GLY A 281 -13.27 24.39 -4.94
C GLY A 281 -14.48 23.46 -5.07
N PHE A 282 -14.75 22.66 -4.03
CA PHE A 282 -15.94 21.80 -3.95
C PHE A 282 -17.24 22.61 -3.98
N ILE A 283 -17.41 23.63 -3.13
CA ILE A 283 -18.64 24.41 -3.09
C ILE A 283 -18.85 25.17 -4.41
N SER A 284 -17.81 25.82 -4.97
CA SER A 284 -17.89 26.49 -6.26
C SER A 284 -18.25 25.53 -7.40
N TRP A 285 -17.74 24.29 -7.40
CA TRP A 285 -18.10 23.25 -8.38
C TRP A 285 -19.54 22.76 -8.20
N GLU A 286 -19.95 22.46 -6.97
CA GLU A 286 -21.30 21.99 -6.65
C GLU A 286 -22.37 23.07 -6.91
N LEU A 287 -22.04 24.36 -6.76
CA LEU A 287 -22.88 25.47 -7.20
C LEU A 287 -22.89 25.56 -8.74
N TRP A 288 -21.73 25.65 -9.39
CA TRP A 288 -21.62 25.76 -10.85
C TRP A 288 -22.38 24.65 -11.59
N ARG A 289 -22.26 23.39 -11.14
CA ARG A 289 -22.92 22.25 -11.80
C ARG A 289 -24.43 22.20 -11.59
N ARG A 290 -24.95 22.80 -10.51
CA ARG A 290 -26.40 22.99 -10.28
C ARG A 290 -26.98 24.17 -11.06
N HIS A 291 -26.14 25.17 -11.36
CA HIS A 291 -26.54 26.47 -11.91
C HIS A 291 -25.99 26.75 -13.32
N ARG A 292 -25.81 25.70 -14.13
CA ARG A 292 -25.30 25.81 -15.52
C ARG A 292 -26.10 26.77 -16.42
N SER A 293 -27.37 27.01 -16.11
CA SER A 293 -28.26 27.91 -16.83
C SER A 293 -28.56 29.24 -16.12
N ASP A 294 -28.14 29.39 -14.86
CA ASP A 294 -28.32 30.61 -14.06
C ASP A 294 -27.01 30.94 -13.31
N SER A 295 -26.07 31.53 -14.03
CA SER A 295 -24.86 32.07 -13.43
C SER A 295 -25.09 33.34 -12.59
N SER A 296 -26.34 33.80 -12.37
CA SER A 296 -26.62 34.97 -11.52
C SER A 296 -26.97 34.61 -10.08
N SER A 297 -27.30 33.33 -9.82
CA SER A 297 -27.67 32.81 -8.50
C SER A 297 -26.61 33.07 -7.41
N GLN A 298 -27.07 33.24 -6.17
CA GLN A 298 -26.25 33.65 -5.03
C GLN A 298 -26.64 32.89 -3.76
N TYR A 299 -25.66 32.56 -2.92
CA TYR A 299 -25.86 31.72 -1.72
C TYR A 299 -25.21 32.32 -0.48
N TRP A 300 -25.94 32.35 0.64
CA TRP A 300 -25.39 32.69 1.95
C TRP A 300 -24.34 31.67 2.40
N MET A 301 -23.21 32.18 2.90
CA MET A 301 -22.29 31.46 3.78
C MET A 301 -22.40 32.01 5.20
N GLY A 302 -21.86 31.31 6.19
CA GLY A 302 -21.91 31.67 7.59
C GLY A 302 -20.83 32.67 8.03
N ALA A 303 -20.52 33.70 7.24
CA ALA A 303 -19.54 34.73 7.59
C ALA A 303 -20.14 36.14 7.64
N VAL A 304 -19.75 36.91 8.66
CA VAL A 304 -20.18 38.29 8.95
C VAL A 304 -19.00 39.16 9.37
N ARG A 305 -19.09 40.48 9.21
CA ARG A 305 -18.09 41.41 9.79
C ARG A 305 -18.20 41.41 11.32
N ASP A 306 -17.07 41.54 12.03
CA ASP A 306 -17.09 41.67 13.49
C ASP A 306 -17.72 43.03 13.88
N PRO A 307 -18.79 43.08 14.70
CA PRO A 307 -19.37 44.34 15.17
C PRO A 307 -18.41 45.24 15.96
N ARG A 308 -17.30 44.70 16.47
CA ARG A 308 -16.25 45.42 17.20
C ARG A 308 -15.11 45.90 16.29
N ASP A 309 -14.91 45.24 15.15
CA ASP A 309 -13.87 45.55 14.16
C ASP A 309 -14.38 45.23 12.75
N ARG A 310 -14.91 46.24 12.05
CA ARG A 310 -15.46 46.09 10.70
C ARG A 310 -14.41 45.76 9.62
N THR A 311 -13.12 45.74 9.97
CA THR A 311 -12.05 45.24 9.08
C THR A 311 -11.88 43.73 9.17
N ASN A 312 -12.32 43.11 10.27
CA ASN A 312 -12.27 41.67 10.50
C ASN A 312 -13.59 40.98 10.10
N TRP A 313 -13.48 39.72 9.68
CA TRP A 313 -14.60 38.85 9.36
C TRP A 313 -14.58 37.64 10.29
N LYS A 314 -15.76 37.23 10.76
CA LYS A 314 -15.96 36.08 11.65
C LYS A 314 -17.01 35.13 11.12
N TRP A 315 -16.79 33.85 11.37
CA TRP A 315 -17.75 32.79 11.14
C TRP A 315 -18.88 32.84 12.20
N VAL A 316 -20.05 32.30 11.88
CA VAL A 316 -21.21 32.19 12.80
C VAL A 316 -20.97 31.25 13.99
N SER A 317 -19.85 30.53 13.98
CA SER A 317 -19.26 29.75 15.08
C SER A 317 -18.44 30.61 16.05
N GLY A 318 -18.03 31.82 15.65
CA GLY A 318 -17.28 32.80 16.46
C GLY A 318 -15.78 32.90 16.16
N SER A 319 -15.23 32.01 15.32
CA SER A 319 -13.83 32.04 14.88
C SER A 319 -13.57 33.09 13.79
N ASP A 320 -12.34 33.59 13.70
CA ASP A 320 -11.90 34.52 12.66
C ASP A 320 -11.78 33.83 11.28
N VAL A 321 -12.07 34.59 10.21
CA VAL A 321 -11.97 34.13 8.82
C VAL A 321 -10.51 34.23 8.34
N THR A 322 -9.75 33.16 8.57
CA THR A 322 -8.31 33.08 8.25
C THR A 322 -7.99 32.82 6.78
N VAL A 323 -8.94 32.25 6.02
CA VAL A 323 -8.84 31.97 4.58
C VAL A 323 -10.07 32.54 3.89
N SER A 324 -9.90 33.28 2.80
CA SER A 324 -11.00 33.92 2.07
C SER A 324 -10.75 34.03 0.57
N PHE A 325 -11.84 34.15 -0.20
CA PHE A 325 -11.83 34.08 -1.67
C PHE A 325 -12.61 35.24 -2.30
N TRP A 326 -12.39 36.46 -1.81
CA TRP A 326 -13.05 37.69 -2.28
C TRP A 326 -12.74 38.00 -3.76
N ASN A 327 -13.73 38.52 -4.48
CA ASN A 327 -13.60 38.89 -5.91
C ASN A 327 -13.04 40.31 -6.16
N ALA A 328 -13.23 41.23 -5.23
CA ALA A 328 -12.88 42.65 -5.31
C ALA A 328 -12.70 43.23 -3.88
N PRO A 329 -12.09 44.42 -3.70
CA PRO A 329 -12.12 45.11 -2.40
C PRO A 329 -13.57 45.47 -2.05
N GLY A 330 -14.11 44.79 -1.03
CA GLY A 330 -15.52 44.85 -0.64
C GLY A 330 -16.00 46.20 -0.14
N GLY A 331 -17.32 46.33 0.01
CA GLY A 331 -17.99 47.53 0.52
C GLY A 331 -17.84 47.70 2.03
N ASP A 332 -18.88 48.23 2.68
CA ASP A 332 -19.02 48.22 4.15
C ASP A 332 -20.08 47.22 4.64
N GLU A 333 -20.63 46.40 3.74
CA GLU A 333 -21.79 45.54 3.97
C GLU A 333 -21.51 44.36 4.91
N GLY A 334 -22.51 43.95 5.70
CA GLY A 334 -22.28 43.15 6.92
C GLY A 334 -22.12 41.63 6.74
N CYS A 335 -22.59 41.04 5.64
CA CYS A 335 -22.69 39.59 5.47
C CYS A 335 -22.04 39.11 4.17
N ALA A 336 -21.51 37.88 4.17
CA ALA A 336 -20.82 37.30 3.01
C ALA A 336 -21.71 36.32 2.20
N ARG A 337 -21.53 36.31 0.88
CA ARG A 337 -22.24 35.44 -0.07
C ARG A 337 -21.29 34.83 -1.11
N PHE A 338 -21.62 33.63 -1.59
CA PHE A 338 -21.09 33.09 -2.85
C PHE A 338 -21.80 33.76 -4.02
N ASP A 339 -21.04 34.30 -4.96
CA ASP A 339 -21.55 35.10 -6.08
C ASP A 339 -21.35 34.40 -7.44
N GLY A 340 -22.41 33.82 -8.00
CA GLY A 340 -22.35 33.14 -9.30
C GLY A 340 -21.83 34.03 -10.42
N SER A 341 -22.21 35.32 -10.40
CA SER A 341 -21.84 36.31 -11.41
C SER A 341 -20.33 36.55 -11.47
N ASN A 342 -19.63 36.24 -10.37
CA ASN A 342 -18.19 36.37 -10.20
C ASN A 342 -17.54 35.00 -9.97
N GLY A 343 -18.05 33.94 -10.62
CA GLY A 343 -17.42 32.62 -10.64
C GLY A 343 -17.51 31.84 -9.32
N TRP A 344 -18.50 32.14 -8.47
CA TRP A 344 -18.67 31.58 -7.12
C TRP A 344 -17.54 31.94 -6.14
N LEU A 345 -16.83 33.05 -6.42
CA LEU A 345 -16.03 33.77 -5.44
C LEU A 345 -16.92 34.47 -4.40
N TRP A 346 -16.29 35.01 -3.37
CA TRP A 346 -16.97 35.69 -2.27
C TRP A 346 -17.19 37.16 -2.58
N ALA A 347 -18.33 37.68 -2.13
CA ALA A 347 -18.66 39.10 -2.11
C ALA A 347 -19.39 39.42 -0.80
N ASP A 348 -19.31 40.66 -0.34
CA ASP A 348 -20.20 41.15 0.71
C ASP A 348 -21.58 41.58 0.15
N THR A 349 -22.54 41.75 1.04
CA THR A 349 -23.92 42.18 0.76
C THR A 349 -24.67 42.53 2.06
N ASP A 350 -25.71 43.37 1.99
CA ASP A 350 -26.67 43.59 3.06
C ASP A 350 -27.29 42.26 3.56
N CYS A 351 -27.16 42.01 4.85
CA CYS A 351 -27.75 40.88 5.57
C CYS A 351 -29.28 40.74 5.43
N GLN A 352 -30.00 41.80 5.02
CA GLN A 352 -31.44 41.76 4.71
C GLN A 352 -31.76 41.22 3.32
N ALA A 353 -30.77 41.06 2.43
CA ALA A 353 -30.96 40.48 1.11
C ALA A 353 -31.60 39.08 1.19
N ARG A 354 -32.43 38.72 0.21
CA ARG A 354 -33.11 37.42 0.17
C ARG A 354 -32.39 36.47 -0.78
N LEU A 355 -31.40 35.75 -0.26
CA LEU A 355 -30.57 34.83 -1.04
C LEU A 355 -30.92 33.36 -0.76
N ASN A 356 -30.46 32.47 -1.64
CA ASN A 356 -30.42 31.03 -1.37
C ASN A 356 -29.40 30.75 -0.25
N TYR A 357 -29.33 29.53 0.28
CA TYR A 357 -28.40 29.21 1.36
C TYR A 357 -27.96 27.74 1.37
N ILE A 358 -26.79 27.50 1.96
CA ILE A 358 -26.20 26.17 2.14
C ILE A 358 -26.22 25.86 3.63
N CYS A 359 -27.01 24.86 4.04
CA CYS A 359 -26.92 24.32 5.39
C CYS A 359 -25.85 23.22 5.42
N GLN A 360 -24.81 23.40 6.25
CA GLN A 360 -23.89 22.32 6.60
C GLN A 360 -24.41 21.57 7.84
N HIS A 361 -24.19 20.26 7.86
CA HIS A 361 -24.42 19.38 8.99
C HIS A 361 -23.17 18.54 9.26
N ARG A 362 -22.78 18.44 10.53
CA ARG A 362 -21.72 17.54 10.99
C ARG A 362 -22.29 16.12 11.18
N PRO A 363 -21.46 15.08 11.04
CA PRO A 363 -21.87 13.71 11.31
C PRO A 363 -22.20 13.54 12.80
N LYS A 364 -23.11 12.61 13.12
CA LYS A 364 -23.48 12.27 14.51
C LYS A 364 -22.80 11.00 15.02
N ALA A 365 -22.36 10.15 14.10
CA ALA A 365 -21.77 8.85 14.37
C ALA A 365 -20.79 8.49 13.24
N CYS A 366 -19.71 7.83 13.60
CA CYS A 366 -18.71 7.37 12.65
C CYS A 366 -19.20 6.15 11.83
N GLY A 367 -20.14 5.38 12.39
CA GLY A 367 -20.49 4.04 11.91
C GLY A 367 -19.69 2.98 12.67
N ARG A 368 -20.01 1.70 12.48
CA ARG A 368 -19.27 0.62 13.14
C ARG A 368 -17.84 0.55 12.57
N PRO A 369 -16.78 0.56 13.39
CA PRO A 369 -15.41 0.48 12.88
C PRO A 369 -15.10 -0.94 12.40
N GLU A 370 -13.97 -1.11 11.71
CA GLU A 370 -13.49 -2.45 11.40
C GLU A 370 -13.09 -3.22 12.67
N GLN A 371 -13.22 -4.55 12.61
CA GLN A 371 -12.82 -5.47 13.66
C GLN A 371 -11.91 -6.55 13.04
N PRO A 372 -10.64 -6.67 13.48
CA PRO A 372 -9.74 -7.68 12.94
C PRO A 372 -10.24 -9.11 13.23
N PRO A 373 -9.83 -10.11 12.44
CA PRO A 373 -10.09 -11.51 12.77
C PRO A 373 -9.38 -11.88 14.08
N ASN A 374 -9.93 -12.88 14.78
CA ASN A 374 -9.44 -13.38 16.06
C ASN A 374 -9.33 -12.25 17.12
N SER A 375 -10.43 -11.51 17.28
CA SER A 375 -10.51 -10.37 18.20
C SER A 375 -11.91 -10.12 18.73
N THR A 376 -11.96 -9.43 19.87
CA THR A 376 -13.18 -8.86 20.46
C THR A 376 -13.13 -7.31 20.40
N MET A 377 -14.30 -6.70 20.17
CA MET A 377 -14.51 -5.25 20.20
C MET A 377 -15.56 -4.93 21.26
N SER A 378 -15.23 -4.04 22.20
CA SER A 378 -16.14 -3.47 23.18
C SER A 378 -16.52 -2.04 22.78
N ALA A 379 -17.81 -1.72 22.80
CA ALA A 379 -18.32 -0.40 22.42
C ALA A 379 -19.77 -0.19 22.94
N ASP A 380 -20.00 0.86 23.73
CA ASP A 380 -21.36 1.25 24.16
C ASP A 380 -22.16 1.93 23.04
N SER A 381 -21.46 2.69 22.17
CA SER A 381 -22.05 3.35 21.01
C SER A 381 -20.99 3.69 19.96
N PHE A 382 -21.44 4.21 18.80
CA PHE A 382 -20.57 4.67 17.69
C PHE A 382 -20.81 6.16 17.37
N GLU A 383 -21.38 6.90 18.31
CA GLU A 383 -21.65 8.35 18.19
C GLU A 383 -20.37 9.18 18.40
N VAL A 384 -20.38 10.44 17.95
CA VAL A 384 -19.24 11.36 18.12
C VAL A 384 -18.91 11.55 19.60
N GLY A 385 -17.64 11.29 19.96
CA GLY A 385 -17.14 11.29 21.33
C GLY A 385 -17.16 9.92 22.02
N ALA A 386 -17.73 8.88 21.41
CA ALA A 386 -17.64 7.52 21.91
C ALA A 386 -16.29 6.87 21.59
N SER A 387 -15.79 6.03 22.50
CA SER A 387 -14.59 5.21 22.29
C SER A 387 -14.95 3.73 22.15
N VAL A 388 -14.15 3.01 21.37
CA VAL A 388 -14.20 1.56 21.17
C VAL A 388 -12.89 0.95 21.65
N GLU A 389 -12.95 -0.20 22.32
CA GLU A 389 -11.78 -0.93 22.82
C GLU A 389 -11.64 -2.28 22.11
N TYR A 390 -10.40 -2.67 21.82
CA TYR A 390 -10.04 -3.88 21.09
C TYR A 390 -9.11 -4.75 21.93
N SER A 391 -9.37 -6.06 21.91
CA SER A 391 -8.45 -7.07 22.43
C SER A 391 -8.44 -8.29 21.50
N CYS A 392 -7.27 -8.91 21.34
CA CYS A 392 -7.11 -10.08 20.49
C CYS A 392 -7.34 -11.38 21.25
N ASP A 393 -7.77 -12.41 20.54
CA ASP A 393 -7.97 -13.75 21.11
C ASP A 393 -6.61 -14.40 21.48
N ASP A 394 -6.64 -15.40 22.37
CA ASP A 394 -5.43 -16.03 22.93
C ASP A 394 -4.37 -16.40 21.86
N GLY A 395 -3.11 -16.12 22.18
CA GLY A 395 -1.98 -16.37 21.27
C GLY A 395 -1.79 -15.35 20.14
N HIS A 396 -2.61 -14.29 20.07
CA HIS A 396 -2.47 -13.21 19.10
C HIS A 396 -1.99 -11.92 19.78
N LEU A 397 -1.04 -11.21 19.14
CA LEU A 397 -0.60 -9.88 19.57
C LEU A 397 -1.44 -8.80 18.87
N LEU A 398 -1.91 -7.82 19.63
CA LEU A 398 -2.53 -6.61 19.09
C LEU A 398 -1.45 -5.65 18.60
N VAL A 399 -1.48 -5.33 17.30
CA VAL A 399 -0.56 -4.38 16.66
C VAL A 399 -1.35 -3.17 16.18
N GLY A 400 -1.28 -2.07 16.93
CA GLY A 400 -2.03 -0.83 16.70
C GLY A 400 -2.57 -0.24 18.01
N PRO A 401 -3.49 0.74 17.95
CA PRO A 401 -4.14 1.28 19.13
C PRO A 401 -5.13 0.28 19.75
N THR A 402 -5.10 0.14 21.08
CA THR A 402 -6.07 -0.69 21.82
C THR A 402 -7.42 -0.01 21.96
N VAL A 403 -7.47 1.32 21.94
CA VAL A 403 -8.68 2.14 22.05
C VAL A 403 -8.69 3.15 20.91
N ARG A 404 -9.85 3.34 20.27
CA ARG A 404 -10.08 4.38 19.25
C ARG A 404 -11.32 5.21 19.57
N THR A 405 -11.34 6.49 19.23
CA THR A 405 -12.42 7.44 19.54
C THR A 405 -13.05 8.02 18.28
N CYS A 406 -14.38 8.06 18.21
CA CYS A 406 -15.11 8.67 17.11
C CYS A 406 -15.04 10.20 17.17
N LEU A 407 -14.38 10.84 16.20
CA LEU A 407 -14.14 12.29 16.16
C LEU A 407 -15.33 13.06 15.52
N ASP A 408 -15.38 14.39 15.72
CA ASP A 408 -16.45 15.24 15.13
C ASP A 408 -16.36 15.40 13.60
N THR A 409 -15.29 14.84 13.00
CA THR A 409 -15.14 14.61 11.56
C THR A 409 -15.98 13.45 11.03
N GLY A 410 -16.50 12.58 11.91
CA GLY A 410 -17.22 11.36 11.52
C GLY A 410 -16.33 10.17 11.19
N PHE A 411 -15.06 10.21 11.60
CA PHE A 411 -14.10 9.12 11.48
C PHE A 411 -13.46 8.84 12.85
N TYR A 412 -12.99 7.62 13.05
CA TYR A 412 -12.21 7.28 14.24
C TYR A 412 -10.82 7.90 14.18
N ASP A 413 -10.24 8.18 15.35
CA ASP A 413 -8.82 8.43 15.46
C ASP A 413 -7.97 7.20 15.06
N GLU A 414 -6.72 7.48 14.71
CA GLU A 414 -5.68 6.51 14.35
C GLU A 414 -6.09 5.45 13.29
N PHE A 415 -5.22 4.46 13.07
CA PHE A 415 -5.47 3.34 12.16
C PHE A 415 -6.01 2.13 12.95
N PRO A 416 -6.81 1.25 12.33
CA PRO A 416 -7.30 0.06 13.03
C PRO A 416 -6.17 -0.87 13.48
N PRO A 417 -6.30 -1.51 14.66
CA PRO A 417 -5.36 -2.53 15.10
C PRO A 417 -5.51 -3.82 14.30
N VAL A 418 -4.43 -4.59 14.23
CA VAL A 418 -4.39 -5.92 13.60
C VAL A 418 -3.97 -6.96 14.64
N CYS A 419 -4.77 -8.01 14.80
CA CYS A 419 -4.41 -9.16 15.62
C CYS A 419 -3.53 -10.13 14.80
N LYS A 420 -2.27 -10.26 15.21
CA LYS A 420 -1.28 -11.13 14.54
C LYS A 420 -0.87 -12.31 15.43
N ARG A 421 -0.91 -13.52 14.87
CA ARG A 421 -0.24 -14.69 15.47
C ARG A 421 1.21 -14.73 14.97
N ILE A 422 2.13 -14.23 15.79
CA ILE A 422 3.54 -14.00 15.42
C ILE A 422 4.38 -15.23 15.78
N GLU A 423 5.06 -15.81 14.78
CA GLU A 423 5.98 -16.94 14.93
C GLU A 423 7.27 -16.69 14.13
N CYS A 424 8.43 -16.68 14.79
CA CYS A 424 9.71 -16.30 14.18
C CYS A 424 10.43 -17.43 13.41
N GLY A 425 9.73 -18.55 13.18
CA GLY A 425 10.30 -19.78 12.63
C GLY A 425 11.34 -20.43 13.54
N TYR A 426 11.82 -21.60 13.12
CA TYR A 426 12.88 -22.30 13.85
C TYR A 426 14.22 -21.54 13.77
N PRO A 427 14.98 -21.44 14.87
CA PRO A 427 16.30 -20.82 14.87
C PRO A 427 17.26 -21.50 13.88
N ALA A 428 18.14 -20.72 13.27
CA ALA A 428 19.14 -21.25 12.35
C ALA A 428 20.21 -22.07 13.08
N GLU A 429 20.57 -23.22 12.52
CA GLU A 429 21.69 -24.01 13.02
C GLU A 429 23.03 -23.27 12.85
N ILE A 430 23.94 -23.44 13.82
CA ILE A 430 25.27 -22.81 13.80
C ILE A 430 26.39 -23.87 13.76
N PRO A 431 27.40 -23.73 12.88
CA PRO A 431 28.55 -24.62 12.87
C PRO A 431 29.25 -24.67 14.24
N HIS A 432 29.64 -25.87 14.66
CA HIS A 432 30.28 -26.14 15.95
C HIS A 432 29.49 -25.70 17.21
N GLY A 433 28.20 -25.40 17.09
CA GLY A 433 27.29 -25.19 18.22
C GLY A 433 26.04 -26.07 18.16
N SER A 434 25.05 -25.66 18.96
CA SER A 434 23.67 -26.15 19.02
C SER A 434 22.77 -25.03 19.57
N TYR A 435 21.46 -25.23 19.53
CA TYR A 435 20.50 -24.36 20.20
C TYR A 435 19.40 -25.17 20.88
N GLU A 436 18.76 -24.56 21.88
CA GLU A 436 17.58 -25.07 22.57
C GLU A 436 16.49 -23.98 22.58
N LEU A 437 15.26 -24.36 22.26
CA LEU A 437 14.09 -23.49 22.39
C LEU A 437 13.56 -23.59 23.82
N ILE A 438 13.60 -22.48 24.55
CA ILE A 438 13.08 -22.40 25.92
C ILE A 438 11.55 -22.51 25.82
N ASN A 439 10.99 -23.48 26.54
CA ASN A 439 9.59 -23.92 26.45
C ASN A 439 9.17 -24.51 25.08
N GLY A 440 10.12 -24.76 24.17
CA GLY A 440 9.86 -25.41 22.87
C GLY A 440 9.09 -24.58 21.83
N SER A 441 8.71 -23.35 22.15
CA SER A 441 7.90 -22.49 21.28
C SER A 441 8.74 -21.54 20.40
N VAL A 442 8.17 -21.10 19.28
CA VAL A 442 8.74 -20.09 18.36
C VAL A 442 7.86 -18.85 18.19
N SER A 443 6.84 -18.72 19.04
CA SER A 443 5.89 -17.60 19.07
C SER A 443 6.52 -16.32 19.65
N TYR A 444 5.84 -15.17 19.53
CA TYR A 444 6.22 -13.91 20.15
C TYR A 444 6.71 -14.06 21.61
N LEU A 445 7.80 -13.38 21.95
CA LEU A 445 8.53 -13.47 23.23
C LEU A 445 9.12 -14.85 23.59
N SER A 446 8.98 -15.89 22.75
CA SER A 446 9.74 -17.13 22.90
C SER A 446 11.24 -16.87 22.84
N HIS A 447 12.03 -17.72 23.49
CA HIS A 447 13.48 -17.56 23.58
C HIS A 447 14.22 -18.77 23.00
N VAL A 448 15.29 -18.50 22.25
CA VAL A 448 16.30 -19.50 21.90
C VAL A 448 17.56 -19.25 22.70
N GLN A 449 18.15 -20.32 23.21
CA GLN A 449 19.46 -20.35 23.87
C GLN A 449 20.44 -21.14 23.00
N TYR A 450 21.44 -20.47 22.46
CA TYR A 450 22.56 -21.10 21.77
C TYR A 450 23.65 -21.53 22.75
N SER A 451 24.40 -22.56 22.35
CA SER A 451 25.58 -23.10 23.04
C SER A 451 26.66 -23.51 22.02
N CYS A 452 27.93 -23.35 22.37
CA CYS A 452 29.06 -23.84 21.56
C CYS A 452 29.57 -25.20 22.07
N LYS A 453 30.10 -26.02 21.17
CA LYS A 453 30.73 -27.31 21.52
C LYS A 453 32.10 -27.07 22.16
N ALA A 454 32.56 -28.01 22.98
CA ALA A 454 33.83 -27.89 23.69
C ALA A 454 35.01 -27.58 22.75
N GLY A 455 35.81 -26.58 23.11
CA GLY A 455 36.93 -26.08 22.30
C GLY A 455 36.54 -25.02 21.25
N TYR A 456 35.31 -24.52 21.30
CA TYR A 456 34.84 -23.36 20.55
C TYR A 456 34.27 -22.31 21.51
N GLU A 457 34.58 -21.04 21.25
CA GLU A 457 34.12 -19.88 22.01
C GLU A 457 33.01 -19.14 21.24
N MET A 458 32.06 -18.54 21.97
CA MET A 458 30.90 -17.89 21.36
C MET A 458 31.12 -16.39 21.10
N LEU A 459 30.95 -15.97 19.85
CA LEU A 459 30.90 -14.57 19.45
C LEU A 459 29.47 -14.17 19.08
N GLY A 460 28.87 -13.27 19.86
CA GLY A 460 27.52 -12.75 19.65
C GLY A 460 26.61 -12.91 20.87
N ARG A 461 25.30 -12.76 20.67
CA ARG A 461 24.30 -12.98 21.73
C ARG A 461 23.93 -14.46 21.80
N SER A 462 24.16 -15.09 22.94
CA SER A 462 23.80 -16.50 23.18
C SER A 462 22.28 -16.70 23.29
N ARG A 463 21.55 -15.70 23.81
CA ARG A 463 20.09 -15.71 23.90
C ARG A 463 19.49 -14.71 22.90
N LEU A 464 18.52 -15.16 22.12
CA LEU A 464 17.67 -14.30 21.29
C LEU A 464 16.20 -14.42 21.72
N VAL A 465 15.39 -13.46 21.30
CA VAL A 465 13.93 -13.41 21.58
C VAL A 465 13.18 -13.33 20.25
N CYS A 466 12.04 -13.98 20.13
CA CYS A 466 11.13 -13.79 18.99
C CYS A 466 10.44 -12.42 19.12
N ASP A 467 10.71 -11.53 18.18
CA ASP A 467 10.27 -10.14 18.18
C ASP A 467 8.96 -9.93 17.37
N TYR A 468 8.38 -8.73 17.45
CA TYR A 468 7.10 -8.44 16.78
C TYR A 468 7.20 -8.42 15.24
N ASP A 469 8.40 -8.20 14.68
CA ASP A 469 8.72 -8.24 13.24
C ASP A 469 8.80 -9.68 12.65
N GLU A 470 8.18 -10.66 13.31
CA GLU A 470 8.17 -12.09 12.92
C GLU A 470 9.59 -12.67 12.76
N ARG A 471 10.55 -12.15 13.54
CA ARG A 471 11.98 -12.49 13.48
C ARG A 471 12.62 -12.57 14.86
N TRP A 472 13.63 -13.43 14.99
CA TRP A 472 14.52 -13.43 16.14
C TRP A 472 15.28 -12.10 16.21
N ASN A 473 15.35 -11.49 17.41
CA ASN A 473 15.78 -10.10 17.62
C ASN A 473 17.30 -9.84 17.47
N GLY A 474 17.99 -10.63 16.64
CA GLY A 474 19.40 -10.54 16.33
C GLY A 474 19.85 -11.66 15.39
N PRO A 475 21.04 -11.54 14.77
CA PRO A 475 21.64 -12.65 14.03
C PRO A 475 22.07 -13.78 15.00
N PRO A 476 22.08 -15.04 14.54
CA PRO A 476 22.67 -16.15 15.30
C PRO A 476 24.14 -15.87 15.69
N PRO A 477 24.59 -16.31 16.88
CA PRO A 477 25.98 -16.20 17.27
C PRO A 477 26.87 -17.17 16.49
N ARG A 478 28.19 -16.96 16.52
CA ARG A 478 29.19 -17.85 15.91
C ARG A 478 29.95 -18.61 16.99
N CYS A 479 30.34 -19.84 16.69
CA CYS A 479 31.28 -20.61 17.50
C CYS A 479 32.63 -20.64 16.78
N GLU A 480 33.59 -19.84 17.22
CA GLU A 480 34.93 -19.79 16.65
C GLU A 480 35.89 -20.70 17.45
N VAL A 481 36.88 -21.30 16.79
CA VAL A 481 37.76 -22.28 17.44
C VAL A 481 38.70 -21.61 18.43
N VAL A 482 38.77 -22.15 19.66
CA VAL A 482 39.65 -21.62 20.71
C VAL A 482 41.10 -21.67 20.24
N GLN A 483 41.85 -20.59 20.47
CA GLN A 483 43.26 -20.48 20.11
C GLN A 483 44.13 -20.55 21.37
N CYS A 484 45.11 -21.46 21.37
CA CYS A 484 46.21 -21.41 22.32
C CYS A 484 47.23 -20.34 21.92
N ALA A 485 47.95 -19.82 22.91
CA ALA A 485 49.11 -18.95 22.68
C ALA A 485 50.15 -19.66 21.79
N GLU A 486 50.89 -18.91 20.99
CA GLU A 486 51.87 -19.48 20.05
C GLU A 486 52.95 -20.30 20.79
N PRO A 487 53.32 -21.51 20.32
CA PRO A 487 54.32 -22.36 20.98
C PRO A 487 55.66 -21.64 21.22
N PRO A 488 56.17 -21.61 22.47
CA PRO A 488 57.42 -20.92 22.80
C PRO A 488 58.63 -21.41 21.97
N GLN A 489 59.37 -20.48 21.38
CA GLN A 489 60.57 -20.80 20.61
C GLN A 489 61.72 -21.24 21.53
N LEU A 490 62.39 -22.34 21.21
CA LEU A 490 63.44 -22.92 22.04
C LEU A 490 64.84 -22.46 21.66
N GLN A 491 65.61 -22.02 22.65
CA GLN A 491 67.05 -21.86 22.51
C GLN A 491 67.72 -23.21 22.22
N ASN A 492 68.60 -23.26 21.22
CA ASN A 492 69.21 -24.48 20.68
C ASN A 492 68.19 -25.55 20.23
N GLY A 493 67.01 -25.11 19.76
CA GLY A 493 66.01 -25.98 19.17
C GLY A 493 65.11 -25.27 18.17
N ARG A 494 64.01 -25.92 17.82
CA ARG A 494 62.93 -25.40 16.97
C ARG A 494 61.62 -26.11 17.32
N VAL A 495 60.51 -25.40 17.14
CA VAL A 495 59.16 -25.96 17.20
C VAL A 495 58.57 -26.05 15.78
N SER A 496 57.74 -27.06 15.53
CA SER A 496 57.01 -27.25 14.28
C SER A 496 55.53 -27.45 14.57
N PHE A 497 54.69 -26.58 14.02
CA PHE A 497 53.23 -26.62 14.15
C PHE A 497 52.60 -25.96 12.91
N ASN A 498 51.35 -26.30 12.61
CA ASN A 498 50.61 -25.73 11.47
C ASN A 498 49.58 -24.67 11.91
N SER A 499 49.07 -24.77 13.14
CA SER A 499 48.20 -23.80 13.80
C SER A 499 48.32 -23.97 15.33
N SER A 500 47.85 -22.99 16.11
CA SER A 500 47.72 -23.09 17.58
C SER A 500 46.26 -23.25 18.03
N THR A 501 45.36 -23.66 17.13
CA THR A 501 43.93 -23.86 17.41
C THR A 501 43.66 -25.12 18.24
N PHE A 502 42.53 -25.20 18.94
CA PHE A 502 42.09 -26.39 19.67
C PHE A 502 42.26 -27.68 18.85
N GLY A 503 42.83 -28.71 19.48
CA GLY A 503 43.14 -30.00 18.86
C GLY A 503 44.40 -30.03 17.97
N SER A 504 45.07 -28.89 17.74
CA SER A 504 46.38 -28.86 17.10
C SER A 504 47.48 -29.45 17.99
N MET A 505 48.59 -29.84 17.38
CA MET A 505 49.79 -30.31 18.07
C MET A 505 51.03 -29.53 17.59
N ALA A 506 51.92 -29.22 18.53
CA ALA A 506 53.26 -28.69 18.26
C ALA A 506 54.32 -29.74 18.61
N GLU A 507 55.30 -29.94 17.73
CA GLU A 507 56.42 -30.87 17.92
C GLU A 507 57.76 -30.14 18.02
N TYR A 508 58.52 -30.45 19.06
CA TYR A 508 59.82 -29.85 19.33
C TYR A 508 60.99 -30.74 18.87
N SER A 509 62.10 -30.10 18.48
CA SER A 509 63.37 -30.78 18.20
C SER A 509 64.56 -29.87 18.52
N CYS A 510 65.60 -30.44 19.11
CA CYS A 510 66.84 -29.73 19.40
C CYS A 510 67.80 -29.69 18.20
N THR A 511 68.77 -28.78 18.22
CA THR A 511 69.89 -28.78 17.28
C THR A 511 70.89 -29.90 17.61
N ARG A 512 71.75 -30.26 16.64
CA ARG A 512 72.74 -31.34 16.80
C ARG A 512 73.69 -31.03 17.98
N GLY A 513 73.84 -31.98 18.89
CA GLY A 513 74.64 -31.83 20.12
C GLY A 513 73.83 -31.44 21.36
N PHE A 514 72.49 -31.34 21.25
CA PHE A 514 71.57 -31.14 22.36
C PHE A 514 70.49 -32.23 22.36
N LYS A 515 70.19 -32.77 23.54
CA LYS A 515 69.08 -33.70 23.80
C LYS A 515 67.87 -32.93 24.35
N LEU A 516 66.67 -33.35 23.95
CA LEU A 516 65.42 -32.74 24.41
C LEU A 516 65.06 -33.28 25.81
N GLN A 517 64.77 -32.38 26.74
CA GLN A 517 64.33 -32.68 28.10
C GLN A 517 62.91 -32.17 28.30
N GLY A 518 62.00 -33.07 28.67
CA GLY A 518 60.55 -32.81 28.64
C GLY A 518 59.90 -33.43 27.41
N GLU A 519 58.63 -33.09 27.18
CA GLU A 519 57.78 -33.81 26.24
C GLU A 519 57.88 -33.30 24.81
N LYS A 520 58.08 -34.23 23.86
CA LYS A 520 58.38 -33.91 22.46
C LYS A 520 57.20 -33.28 21.72
N ARG A 521 55.98 -33.60 22.14
CA ARG A 521 54.73 -33.14 21.53
C ARG A 521 53.78 -32.64 22.61
N ILE A 522 53.18 -31.48 22.33
CA ILE A 522 52.16 -30.83 23.15
C ILE A 522 50.91 -30.58 22.28
N ALA A 523 49.72 -30.57 22.89
CA ALA A 523 48.43 -30.42 22.23
C ALA A 523 47.61 -29.25 22.80
N CYS A 524 46.91 -28.51 21.94
CA CYS A 524 46.10 -27.37 22.36
C CYS A 524 44.74 -27.83 22.91
N LEU A 525 44.48 -27.53 24.19
CA LEU A 525 43.25 -27.91 24.90
C LEU A 525 42.11 -26.89 24.67
N ALA A 526 40.89 -27.33 24.99
CA ALA A 526 39.68 -26.50 24.90
C ALA A 526 39.68 -25.26 25.81
N SER A 527 40.65 -25.15 26.72
CA SER A 527 40.87 -24.02 27.63
C SER A 527 41.80 -22.93 27.06
N GLY A 528 42.29 -23.05 25.82
CA GLY A 528 43.29 -22.14 25.27
C GLY A 528 44.70 -22.32 25.84
N LEU A 529 44.93 -23.43 26.56
CA LEU A 529 46.21 -23.82 27.13
C LEU A 529 46.75 -25.07 26.45
N TRP A 530 48.08 -25.17 26.36
CA TRP A 530 48.74 -26.41 25.96
C TRP A 530 48.66 -27.46 27.09
N ASP A 531 48.51 -28.73 26.74
CA ASP A 531 48.38 -29.85 27.68
C ASP A 531 49.59 -30.05 28.60
N LYS A 532 50.77 -29.57 28.17
CA LYS A 532 52.07 -29.74 28.82
C LYS A 532 52.93 -28.48 28.64
N PRO A 533 53.87 -28.20 29.56
CA PRO A 533 54.85 -27.13 29.39
C PRO A 533 55.83 -27.42 28.24
N ALA A 534 56.42 -26.36 27.66
CA ALA A 534 57.42 -26.50 26.61
C ALA A 534 58.71 -27.17 27.13
N PRO A 535 59.31 -28.10 26.37
CA PRO A 535 60.55 -28.79 26.74
C PRO A 535 61.79 -27.90 26.56
N THR A 536 62.93 -28.30 27.13
CA THR A 536 64.22 -27.61 27.02
C THR A 536 65.25 -28.43 26.25
N CYS A 537 66.25 -27.77 25.66
CA CYS A 537 67.36 -28.42 24.96
C CYS A 537 68.65 -28.32 25.79
N ILE A 538 69.16 -29.46 26.26
CA ILE A 538 70.37 -29.53 27.12
C ILE A 538 71.50 -30.26 26.38
N PRO A 539 72.79 -29.96 26.64
CA PRO A 539 73.91 -30.56 25.92
C PRO A 539 73.95 -32.10 25.99
N GLU A 540 74.47 -32.71 24.92
CA GLU A 540 74.68 -34.15 24.80
C GLU A 540 76.12 -34.53 25.18
N GLU A 541 76.27 -35.20 26.32
CA GLU A 541 77.57 -35.62 26.86
C GLU A 541 78.17 -36.77 26.03
N ARG A 542 79.43 -36.61 25.59
CA ARG A 542 80.13 -37.63 24.78
C ARG A 542 80.76 -38.69 25.69
N PRO A 543 80.44 -39.99 25.55
CA PRO A 543 81.11 -41.05 26.31
C PRO A 543 82.58 -41.16 25.92
N THR A 544 83.47 -41.14 26.91
CA THR A 544 84.91 -41.37 26.72
C THR A 544 85.20 -42.88 26.65
N THR A 545 85.94 -43.32 25.63
CA THR A 545 86.30 -44.73 25.43
C THR A 545 87.33 -45.22 26.45
N THR A 546 87.02 -46.30 27.15
CA THR A 546 87.98 -47.08 27.97
C THR A 546 87.99 -48.53 27.48
N SER A 547 89.17 -49.15 27.43
CA SER A 547 89.40 -50.40 26.70
C SER A 547 89.12 -51.69 27.51
N ILE A 548 88.98 -52.78 26.77
CA ILE A 548 88.58 -54.13 27.19
C ILE A 548 89.71 -54.84 27.96
N ARG A 549 89.35 -55.69 28.94
CA ARG A 549 90.06 -56.96 29.11
C ARG A 549 89.12 -58.11 29.47
N SER A 550 89.43 -59.28 28.94
CA SER A 550 88.60 -60.50 28.91
C SER A 550 89.13 -61.61 29.82
N THR A 551 88.24 -62.46 30.32
CA THR A 551 88.54 -63.82 30.81
C THR A 551 87.36 -64.76 30.49
N THR A 552 87.59 -66.07 30.57
CA THR A 552 86.90 -67.06 29.72
C THR A 552 86.38 -68.28 30.51
N THR A 553 85.45 -69.01 29.86
CA THR A 553 85.16 -70.46 29.95
C THR A 553 84.27 -71.07 31.08
N GLU A 554 83.34 -71.92 30.60
CA GLU A 554 82.86 -73.22 31.13
C GLU A 554 82.01 -73.38 32.43
N ALA A 555 80.71 -73.61 32.20
CA ALA A 555 79.88 -74.79 32.59
C ALA A 555 79.93 -75.41 34.00
N THR A 556 78.75 -75.70 34.59
CA THR A 556 78.18 -77.07 34.80
C THR A 556 76.98 -77.13 35.80
N THR A 557 76.04 -78.07 35.58
CA THR A 557 74.98 -78.61 36.48
C THR A 557 73.69 -77.83 36.85
N THR A 558 72.65 -78.64 37.14
CA THR A 558 71.24 -78.40 37.56
C THR A 558 71.06 -78.80 39.06
N PRO A 559 69.92 -78.62 39.82
CA PRO A 559 68.52 -79.01 39.49
C PRO A 559 67.34 -78.17 40.10
N ARG A 560 66.11 -78.72 39.97
CA ARG A 560 64.76 -78.28 40.45
C ARG A 560 64.57 -78.51 41.98
N PRO A 561 63.46 -78.10 42.69
CA PRO A 561 62.01 -78.06 42.32
C PRO A 561 61.26 -76.79 42.88
N PRO A 562 59.93 -76.74 43.22
CA PRO A 562 58.69 -77.42 42.75
C PRO A 562 57.60 -76.43 42.16
N PRO A 563 56.38 -76.87 41.78
CA PRO A 563 55.33 -76.04 41.14
C PRO A 563 53.99 -75.88 41.93
N VAL A 564 53.04 -75.04 41.45
CA VAL A 564 51.55 -75.01 41.63
C VAL A 564 51.02 -73.58 41.31
N VAL A 565 49.87 -73.27 40.69
CA VAL A 565 48.88 -73.93 39.78
C VAL A 565 48.20 -72.82 38.95
N THR A 566 47.84 -73.09 37.68
CA THR A 566 46.92 -72.23 36.89
C THR A 566 46.06 -73.06 35.94
N THR A 567 44.76 -72.75 35.85
CA THR A 567 43.77 -73.31 34.90
C THR A 567 42.87 -72.16 34.37
N PRO A 568 42.01 -72.33 33.34
CA PRO A 568 42.38 -71.86 32.01
C PRO A 568 41.42 -70.81 31.41
N ARG A 569 41.82 -70.16 30.30
CA ARG A 569 40.96 -69.25 29.50
C ARG A 569 40.99 -69.63 28.01
N LEU A 570 39.81 -69.79 27.41
CA LEU A 570 39.62 -70.32 26.06
C LEU A 570 39.76 -69.26 24.94
N VAL A 571 40.97 -69.18 24.37
CA VAL A 571 41.30 -69.61 22.99
C VAL A 571 40.29 -69.29 21.83
N LEU A 572 40.75 -68.44 20.88
CA LEU A 572 40.43 -68.35 19.42
C LEU A 572 39.01 -67.87 18.95
N PRO A 573 38.83 -67.48 17.65
CA PRO A 573 39.79 -67.05 16.61
C PRO A 573 39.44 -65.70 15.89
N PRO A 574 40.37 -65.06 15.14
CA PRO A 574 40.11 -63.87 14.32
C PRO A 574 39.81 -64.17 12.83
N ARG A 575 39.20 -63.20 12.11
CA ARG A 575 39.06 -63.17 10.63
C ARG A 575 39.18 -61.73 10.06
N PRO A 576 39.42 -61.51 8.74
CA PRO A 576 40.62 -60.76 8.37
C PRO A 576 40.41 -59.57 7.39
N ARG A 577 41.53 -58.87 7.11
CA ARG A 577 41.68 -57.88 6.03
C ARG A 577 41.41 -58.47 4.63
N THR A 578 41.00 -57.60 3.71
CA THR A 578 41.19 -57.72 2.25
C THR A 578 41.87 -56.47 1.69
N THR A 579 42.44 -56.55 0.48
CA THR A 579 43.25 -55.49 -0.17
C THR A 579 42.76 -55.19 -1.60
N PRO A 580 43.07 -54.01 -2.18
CA PRO A 580 42.40 -53.50 -3.40
C PRO A 580 43.20 -53.69 -4.71
N ARG A 581 42.51 -53.75 -5.87
CA ARG A 581 43.06 -53.49 -7.23
C ARG A 581 41.94 -53.17 -8.28
N PRO A 582 42.21 -52.76 -9.55
CA PRO A 582 41.72 -51.47 -10.07
C PRO A 582 41.13 -51.52 -11.53
N LEU A 583 41.31 -50.43 -12.32
CA LEU A 583 40.84 -50.13 -13.71
C LEU A 583 39.38 -49.60 -13.82
N SER A 584 38.96 -48.81 -14.84
CA SER A 584 39.63 -47.81 -15.71
C SER A 584 38.60 -47.07 -16.60
N SER A 585 38.87 -45.83 -17.04
CA SER A 585 38.10 -45.05 -18.04
C SER A 585 38.38 -45.49 -19.50
N PRO A 586 37.48 -45.29 -20.50
CA PRO A 586 37.30 -43.98 -21.16
C PRO A 586 35.89 -43.68 -21.78
N THR A 587 35.78 -42.52 -22.45
CA THR A 587 34.66 -41.95 -23.26
C THR A 587 35.00 -41.99 -24.79
N PRO A 588 34.27 -41.38 -25.77
CA PRO A 588 32.82 -41.08 -26.01
C PRO A 588 32.31 -41.63 -27.40
N PHE A 589 31.46 -40.88 -28.16
CA PHE A 589 30.84 -41.08 -29.52
C PHE A 589 29.53 -41.92 -29.61
N VAL A 590 28.68 -41.88 -30.66
CA VAL A 590 28.02 -40.76 -31.42
C VAL A 590 26.94 -41.31 -32.41
N THR A 591 26.08 -40.44 -32.96
CA THR A 591 24.89 -40.59 -33.85
C THR A 591 24.77 -41.69 -34.95
N ALA A 592 23.52 -42.16 -35.15
CA ALA A 592 22.79 -42.32 -36.44
C ALA A 592 21.26 -42.32 -36.12
N GLU A 593 20.25 -41.85 -36.89
CA GLU A 593 19.94 -41.77 -38.34
C GLU A 593 19.56 -43.11 -39.02
N THR A 594 18.44 -43.28 -39.75
CA THR A 594 17.17 -42.48 -39.78
C THR A 594 15.92 -43.41 -39.71
N THR A 595 14.91 -43.56 -40.60
CA THR A 595 14.59 -43.06 -41.97
C THR A 595 13.05 -42.89 -42.14
N ARG A 596 12.62 -42.12 -43.16
CA ARG A 596 11.24 -41.67 -43.47
C ARG A 596 10.49 -42.56 -44.47
N ILE A 597 9.15 -42.46 -44.50
CA ILE A 597 8.34 -42.45 -45.76
C ILE A 597 7.33 -41.27 -45.72
N ARG A 598 6.91 -40.74 -46.88
CA ARG A 598 6.03 -39.57 -47.08
C ARG A 598 5.15 -39.74 -48.33
N GLN A 599 3.84 -39.48 -48.24
CA GLN A 599 2.93 -38.87 -49.26
C GLN A 599 1.50 -38.80 -48.65
N ARG A 600 0.58 -37.82 -48.80
CA ARG A 600 0.26 -36.68 -49.72
C ARG A 600 -0.79 -36.95 -50.82
N VAL A 601 -1.89 -36.16 -50.79
CA VAL A 601 -2.69 -35.61 -51.94
C VAL A 601 -3.62 -36.64 -52.65
N ALA A 602 -4.88 -36.36 -53.06
CA ALA A 602 -5.81 -35.22 -52.89
C ALA A 602 -7.32 -35.57 -53.18
N THR A 603 -8.21 -34.58 -52.96
CA THR A 603 -9.58 -34.30 -53.52
C THR A 603 -10.45 -35.38 -54.19
N GLU A 604 -11.76 -35.40 -53.86
CA GLU A 604 -12.86 -35.03 -54.80
C GLU A 604 -14.28 -34.87 -54.15
N ARG A 605 -15.29 -34.53 -54.98
CA ARG A 605 -16.74 -34.23 -54.73
C ARG A 605 -17.48 -34.49 -56.08
N PRO A 606 -18.83 -34.39 -56.26
CA PRO A 606 -19.98 -34.38 -55.33
C PRO A 606 -21.12 -35.37 -55.76
N THR A 607 -22.31 -35.33 -55.13
CA THR A 607 -23.63 -35.47 -55.81
C THR A 607 -24.81 -35.08 -54.87
N THR A 608 -26.06 -35.07 -55.36
CA THR A 608 -27.25 -34.41 -54.76
C THR A 608 -28.54 -35.21 -54.94
N GLU A 609 -29.55 -35.06 -54.04
CA GLU A 609 -30.99 -35.15 -54.43
C GLU A 609 -32.03 -34.53 -53.43
N ARG A 610 -33.35 -34.78 -53.63
CA ARG A 610 -34.51 -33.88 -53.31
C ARG A 610 -35.86 -34.66 -53.14
N THR A 611 -37.00 -34.18 -52.60
CA THR A 611 -37.38 -32.92 -51.87
C THR A 611 -38.10 -33.26 -50.53
N VAL A 612 -39.38 -33.04 -50.13
CA VAL A 612 -40.66 -32.40 -50.61
C VAL A 612 -41.42 -31.83 -49.37
N THR A 613 -42.25 -30.79 -49.56
CA THR A 613 -43.01 -30.03 -48.53
C THR A 613 -44.40 -30.58 -48.18
N ARG A 614 -44.94 -30.27 -46.98
CA ARG A 614 -46.36 -29.87 -46.82
C ARG A 614 -46.68 -29.11 -45.51
N THR A 615 -47.75 -28.31 -45.57
CA THR A 615 -48.33 -27.44 -44.51
C THR A 615 -49.82 -27.78 -44.34
N TYR A 616 -50.52 -27.39 -43.25
CA TYR A 616 -51.82 -26.68 -43.25
C TYR A 616 -52.44 -26.43 -41.83
N GLU A 617 -52.79 -25.16 -41.58
CA GLU A 617 -53.89 -24.51 -40.79
C GLU A 617 -54.47 -24.92 -39.40
N ARG A 618 -55.24 -23.95 -38.85
CA ARG A 618 -56.05 -23.84 -37.59
C ARG A 618 -57.53 -24.30 -37.85
N PRO A 619 -58.60 -24.06 -37.03
CA PRO A 619 -58.85 -23.25 -35.80
C PRO A 619 -59.61 -24.09 -34.70
N PRO A 620 -60.56 -23.62 -33.83
CA PRO A 620 -60.96 -22.28 -33.31
C PRO A 620 -61.09 -22.19 -31.74
N GLU A 621 -61.66 -21.08 -31.25
CA GLU A 621 -61.90 -20.76 -29.81
C GLU A 621 -63.25 -21.29 -29.23
N ARG A 622 -63.45 -21.15 -27.91
CA ARG A 622 -64.80 -21.14 -27.27
C ARG A 622 -64.87 -20.18 -26.07
N LYS A 623 -66.00 -19.47 -25.90
CA LYS A 623 -66.30 -18.53 -24.80
C LYS A 623 -67.17 -19.17 -23.69
N VAL A 624 -67.06 -18.65 -22.46
CA VAL A 624 -68.07 -18.70 -21.38
C VAL A 624 -68.07 -17.33 -20.65
N THR A 625 -69.16 -16.97 -19.96
CA THR A 625 -69.45 -15.59 -19.47
C THR A 625 -70.18 -15.63 -18.11
N VAL A 626 -70.34 -14.46 -17.46
CA VAL A 626 -71.18 -14.13 -16.25
C VAL A 626 -70.68 -14.81 -14.93
N SER A 627 -70.80 -14.23 -13.71
CA SER A 627 -71.61 -13.10 -13.18
C SER A 627 -70.88 -12.20 -12.16
N ASP A 628 -71.61 -11.22 -11.60
CA ASP A 628 -71.17 -10.00 -10.90
C ASP A 628 -71.74 -9.87 -9.45
N THR A 629 -71.50 -8.72 -8.78
CA THR A 629 -71.94 -8.24 -7.43
C THR A 629 -71.06 -8.64 -6.22
N GLN A 630 -70.77 -7.79 -5.21
CA GLN A 630 -71.07 -6.34 -5.00
C GLN A 630 -70.08 -5.68 -4.02
N GLU A 631 -69.81 -4.37 -4.21
CA GLU A 631 -69.63 -3.23 -3.24
C GLU A 631 -69.03 -3.42 -1.80
N SER A 632 -68.32 -2.47 -1.15
CA SER A 632 -67.67 -1.17 -1.50
C SER A 632 -66.79 -0.70 -0.27
N PRO A 633 -66.36 0.58 -0.05
CA PRO A 633 -65.00 1.03 -0.37
C PRO A 633 -64.17 1.64 0.79
N THR A 634 -62.83 1.73 0.64
CA THR A 634 -62.00 2.76 1.30
C THR A 634 -60.84 3.28 0.41
N SER A 635 -60.80 4.60 0.26
CA SER A 635 -59.71 5.51 -0.20
C SER A 635 -58.37 4.94 -0.71
N HIS A 636 -57.98 5.34 -1.92
CA HIS A 636 -56.66 5.05 -2.52
C HIS A 636 -55.50 5.86 -1.90
N ILE A 637 -54.35 5.20 -1.75
CA ILE A 637 -53.04 5.83 -1.58
C ILE A 637 -52.28 5.67 -2.90
N ILE A 638 -51.82 6.77 -3.51
CA ILE A 638 -50.98 6.72 -4.72
C ILE A 638 -49.51 6.66 -4.30
N VAL A 639 -48.95 5.45 -4.26
CA VAL A 639 -47.49 5.21 -4.26
C VAL A 639 -47.07 4.97 -5.70
N ALA A 640 -46.17 5.80 -6.23
CA ALA A 640 -45.59 5.59 -7.55
C ALA A 640 -44.53 4.47 -7.50
N SER A 641 -44.67 3.48 -8.38
CA SER A 641 -43.92 2.24 -8.40
C SER A 641 -42.44 2.40 -8.76
N HIS A 642 -41.60 1.55 -8.16
CA HIS A 642 -40.41 1.04 -8.82
C HIS A 642 -40.78 -0.26 -9.56
N PRO A 643 -40.28 -0.50 -10.79
CA PRO A 643 -40.51 -1.76 -11.49
C PRO A 643 -39.71 -2.91 -10.87
N ARG A 644 -40.28 -4.11 -10.86
CA ARG A 644 -39.62 -5.36 -10.44
C ARG A 644 -39.46 -6.32 -11.62
N GLU A 645 -38.38 -7.10 -11.56
CA GLU A 645 -38.28 -8.51 -11.95
C GLU A 645 -39.09 -9.00 -13.17
N ASN A 646 -38.41 -9.19 -14.31
CA ASN A 646 -38.81 -10.23 -15.26
C ASN A 646 -38.10 -11.54 -14.88
N GLN A 647 -38.86 -12.53 -14.41
CA GLN A 647 -38.36 -13.88 -14.16
C GLN A 647 -38.23 -14.64 -15.49
N ILE A 648 -37.19 -15.48 -15.62
CA ILE A 648 -37.13 -16.51 -16.66
C ILE A 648 -37.24 -17.89 -15.99
N VAL A 649 -38.39 -18.51 -16.15
CA VAL A 649 -38.64 -19.93 -15.83
C VAL A 649 -38.88 -20.64 -17.17
N GLY A 650 -38.16 -21.71 -17.52
CA GLY A 650 -37.02 -22.34 -16.85
C GLY A 650 -36.72 -23.70 -17.49
N SER A 651 -35.58 -24.31 -17.19
CA SER A 651 -35.37 -25.74 -17.42
C SER A 651 -34.26 -26.24 -16.50
N GLY A 652 -34.57 -27.24 -15.66
CA GLY A 652 -33.65 -27.75 -14.66
C GLY A 652 -32.69 -28.80 -15.23
N ASN A 653 -31.42 -28.72 -14.85
CA ASN A 653 -30.52 -29.86 -14.85
C ASN A 653 -29.55 -29.73 -13.67
N ASN A 654 -29.25 -30.86 -13.03
CA ASN A 654 -28.42 -30.88 -11.82
C ASN A 654 -26.97 -30.51 -12.15
N ILE A 655 -26.49 -29.38 -11.64
CA ILE A 655 -25.07 -29.04 -11.62
C ILE A 655 -24.63 -28.88 -10.16
N ARG A 656 -23.52 -29.54 -9.83
CA ARG A 656 -22.88 -29.58 -8.52
C ARG A 656 -22.50 -28.16 -8.08
N ALA A 657 -22.63 -27.86 -6.78
CA ALA A 657 -22.24 -26.57 -6.21
C ALA A 657 -20.71 -26.43 -6.06
N GLU A 658 -19.97 -26.54 -7.17
CA GLU A 658 -18.51 -26.41 -7.25
C GLU A 658 -18.10 -25.51 -8.43
N GLN A 659 -18.43 -24.21 -8.33
CA GLN A 659 -17.70 -23.16 -9.04
C GLN A 659 -18.02 -21.77 -8.45
N THR A 660 -17.07 -21.23 -7.70
CA THR A 660 -16.95 -19.78 -7.57
C THR A 660 -16.58 -19.18 -8.94
N PRO A 661 -17.03 -17.96 -9.28
CA PRO A 661 -16.48 -17.26 -10.42
C PRO A 661 -14.98 -17.04 -10.21
N ARG A 662 -14.17 -17.21 -11.26
CA ARG A 662 -12.71 -17.05 -11.19
C ARG A 662 -12.34 -15.56 -11.02
N VAL A 663 -12.36 -15.07 -9.79
CA VAL A 663 -11.82 -13.75 -9.47
C VAL A 663 -10.30 -13.83 -9.60
N ASN A 664 -9.73 -13.17 -10.61
CA ASN A 664 -8.29 -12.98 -10.75
C ASN A 664 -7.80 -11.95 -9.72
N ILE A 665 -7.77 -12.34 -8.43
CA ILE A 665 -7.13 -11.57 -7.37
C ILE A 665 -5.61 -11.74 -7.55
N PRO A 666 -4.84 -10.68 -7.83
CA PRO A 666 -3.39 -10.80 -7.92
C PRO A 666 -2.81 -11.07 -6.52
N GLN A 667 -1.93 -12.07 -6.40
CA GLN A 667 -1.07 -12.17 -5.22
C GLN A 667 -0.10 -10.97 -5.19
N PRO A 668 0.26 -10.45 -4.01
CA PRO A 668 1.30 -9.43 -3.90
C PRO A 668 2.62 -9.98 -4.44
N VAL A 669 3.34 -9.18 -5.24
CA VAL A 669 4.59 -9.60 -5.87
C VAL A 669 5.75 -9.32 -4.92
N ASP A 670 6.11 -10.33 -4.13
CA ASP A 670 7.38 -10.34 -3.40
C ASP A 670 8.56 -10.65 -4.33
N GLY A 671 9.58 -9.80 -4.28
CA GLY A 671 10.83 -9.90 -5.04
C GLY A 671 10.89 -9.00 -6.30
N GLU A 672 12.05 -8.49 -6.72
CA GLU A 672 13.41 -8.64 -6.18
C GLU A 672 13.99 -7.27 -5.74
N ARG A 673 14.60 -7.20 -4.55
CA ARG A 673 15.54 -6.11 -4.24
C ARG A 673 16.87 -6.40 -4.93
N ARG A 674 17.05 -5.92 -6.16
CA ARG A 674 18.35 -5.94 -6.83
C ARG A 674 19.24 -4.81 -6.32
N ASP A 675 20.28 -5.15 -5.57
CA ASP A 675 21.31 -4.18 -5.19
C ASP A 675 22.08 -3.71 -6.45
N PRO A 676 22.26 -2.39 -6.66
CA PRO A 676 22.82 -1.85 -7.90
C PRO A 676 24.34 -1.95 -7.95
N VAL A 677 24.87 -3.11 -8.38
CA VAL A 677 26.30 -3.29 -8.64
C VAL A 677 26.73 -2.46 -9.85
N GLY A 678 27.56 -1.43 -9.63
CA GLY A 678 28.55 -1.01 -10.63
C GLY A 678 28.31 0.25 -11.47
N ALA A 679 27.63 1.29 -10.95
CA ALA A 679 27.73 2.62 -11.56
C ALA A 679 29.07 3.28 -11.20
N ARG A 680 29.97 3.48 -12.19
CA ARG A 680 31.28 4.14 -11.96
C ARG A 680 31.11 5.64 -11.72
N PHE A 681 31.61 6.15 -10.59
CA PHE A 681 31.62 7.57 -10.26
C PHE A 681 32.54 8.38 -11.19
N ASN A 682 31.98 9.40 -11.84
CA ASN A 682 32.75 10.46 -12.51
C ASN A 682 32.92 11.65 -11.55
N ILE A 683 34.13 11.84 -11.02
CA ILE A 683 34.43 12.76 -9.90
C ILE A 683 34.30 14.26 -10.28
N GLY A 684 34.20 14.59 -11.58
CA GLY A 684 34.14 15.99 -12.05
C GLY A 684 32.90 16.80 -11.63
N ALA A 685 31.77 16.16 -11.29
CA ALA A 685 30.51 16.87 -11.04
C ALA A 685 30.45 17.61 -9.68
N VAL A 686 31.15 17.10 -8.65
CA VAL A 686 31.02 17.61 -7.27
C VAL A 686 31.67 18.99 -7.10
N VAL A 687 32.76 19.25 -7.83
CA VAL A 687 33.50 20.53 -7.75
C VAL A 687 32.66 21.72 -8.25
N ALA A 688 31.76 21.49 -9.23
CA ALA A 688 30.91 22.56 -9.78
C ALA A 688 29.87 23.08 -8.77
N LEU A 689 29.24 22.20 -8.00
CA LEU A 689 28.18 22.58 -7.05
C LEU A 689 28.70 23.39 -5.86
N GLY A 690 29.90 23.08 -5.37
CA GLY A 690 30.52 23.82 -4.26
C GLY A 690 30.79 25.30 -4.59
N VAL A 691 31.25 25.59 -5.81
CA VAL A 691 31.58 26.96 -6.24
C VAL A 691 30.31 27.82 -6.39
N PHE A 692 29.23 27.27 -6.96
CA PHE A 692 27.97 27.99 -7.09
C PHE A 692 27.29 28.26 -5.73
N GLY A 693 27.34 27.29 -4.81
CA GLY A 693 26.82 27.48 -3.44
C GLY A 693 27.54 28.60 -2.69
N GLY A 694 28.88 28.63 -2.75
CA GLY A 694 29.70 29.67 -2.13
C GLY A 694 29.42 31.07 -2.68
N LEU A 695 29.23 31.21 -4.00
CA LEU A 695 28.93 32.50 -4.64
C LEU A 695 27.56 33.04 -4.21
N ALA A 696 26.52 32.19 -4.15
CA ALA A 696 25.18 32.60 -3.72
C ALA A 696 25.17 33.09 -2.26
N PHE A 697 25.93 32.43 -1.38
CA PHE A 697 26.06 32.84 0.03
C PHE A 697 26.83 34.17 0.19
N LEU A 698 27.87 34.40 -0.61
CA LEU A 698 28.56 35.70 -0.64
C LEU A 698 27.65 36.84 -1.12
N ILE A 699 26.80 36.59 -2.12
CA ILE A 699 25.85 37.59 -2.64
C ILE A 699 24.77 37.92 -1.60
N SER A 700 24.27 36.96 -0.81
CA SER A 700 23.29 37.24 0.25
C SER A 700 23.89 38.05 1.40
N ILE A 701 25.15 37.80 1.77
CA ILE A 701 25.88 38.59 2.76
C ILE A 701 26.12 40.02 2.27
N ILE A 702 26.63 40.19 1.05
CA ILE A 702 26.93 41.53 0.48
C ILE A 702 25.64 42.36 0.34
N THR A 703 24.55 41.77 -0.14
CA THR A 703 23.26 42.49 -0.24
C THR A 703 22.70 42.87 1.13
N THR A 704 22.82 41.99 2.14
CA THR A 704 22.44 42.30 3.53
C THR A 704 23.25 43.46 4.10
N ILE A 705 24.57 43.49 3.88
CA ILE A 705 25.46 44.60 4.30
C ILE A 705 25.05 45.90 3.61
N VAL A 706 24.81 45.89 2.29
CA VAL A 706 24.38 47.08 1.54
C VAL A 706 23.02 47.61 2.02
N ILE A 707 22.08 46.74 2.38
CA ILE A 707 20.80 47.13 3.00
C ILE A 707 21.03 47.79 4.37
N PHE A 708 21.93 47.23 5.20
CA PHE A 708 22.27 47.80 6.51
C PHE A 708 22.96 49.16 6.41
N VAL A 709 23.89 49.34 5.46
CA VAL A 709 24.55 50.62 5.17
C VAL A 709 23.53 51.64 4.66
N ARG A 710 22.66 51.29 3.71
CA ARG A 710 21.57 52.18 3.24
C ARG A 710 20.60 52.56 4.35
N ARG A 711 20.33 51.67 5.32
CA ARG A 711 19.57 52.02 6.54
C ARG A 711 20.31 53.01 7.44
N ARG A 712 21.62 52.85 7.68
CA ARG A 712 22.43 53.80 8.47
C ARG A 712 22.57 55.19 7.83
N VAL A 713 22.71 55.26 6.50
CA VAL A 713 22.78 56.56 5.79
C VAL A 713 21.46 57.34 5.94
N LYS A 714 20.32 56.65 5.80
CA LYS A 714 18.99 57.27 5.98
C LYS A 714 18.72 57.76 7.42
N THR A 715 19.34 57.17 8.45
CA THR A 715 19.22 57.68 9.83
C THR A 715 20.17 58.84 10.15
N HIS A 716 21.24 59.06 9.38
CA HIS A 716 22.10 60.24 9.55
C HIS A 716 21.56 61.50 8.87
N GLN A 717 20.91 61.39 7.71
CA GLN A 717 20.32 62.56 7.02
C GLN A 717 19.10 63.17 7.75
N ALA A 718 18.52 62.46 8.73
CA ALA A 718 17.39 62.94 9.53
C ALA A 718 17.78 63.81 10.74
N LYS A 719 19.07 64.15 10.91
CA LYS A 719 19.57 64.93 12.07
C LYS A 719 20.34 66.20 11.74
N THR A 720 20.40 66.61 10.46
CA THR A 720 21.15 67.79 10.03
C THR A 720 20.36 68.62 9.01
N HIS A 721 19.28 69.27 9.44
CA HIS A 721 18.75 70.51 8.86
C HIS A 721 17.67 71.11 9.78
N TYR A 722 18.13 71.79 10.82
CA TYR A 722 17.45 72.97 11.39
C TYR A 722 18.35 74.18 11.06
N ILE A 723 17.79 75.40 11.13
CA ILE A 723 18.44 76.72 10.86
C ILE A 723 18.33 77.23 9.39
N SER A 724 17.87 78.49 9.32
CA SER A 724 17.95 79.52 8.25
C SER A 724 17.48 79.23 6.81
N ASP A 725 16.23 79.64 6.54
CA ASP A 725 15.89 80.88 5.82
C ASP A 725 16.23 81.16 4.32
N TRP A 726 15.16 81.62 3.65
CA TRP A 726 15.04 82.71 2.66
C TRP A 726 15.11 82.48 1.12
N TYR A 727 14.06 83.03 0.51
CA TYR A 727 13.87 83.54 -0.87
C TYR A 727 13.69 82.64 -2.13
N ALA A 728 12.62 83.02 -2.85
CA ALA A 728 12.55 83.31 -4.30
C ALA A 728 12.15 82.23 -5.33
N SER A 729 10.90 82.36 -5.78
CA SER A 729 10.52 82.63 -7.20
C SER A 729 10.46 81.49 -8.24
N GLY A 730 9.21 81.11 -8.57
CA GLY A 730 8.77 80.70 -9.91
C GLY A 730 8.99 79.22 -10.32
N GLY A 731 8.14 78.57 -11.12
CA GLY A 731 6.80 78.95 -11.58
C GLY A 731 6.51 78.61 -13.05
N LYS A 732 5.70 77.58 -13.32
CA LYS A 732 4.85 77.37 -14.52
C LYS A 732 3.96 76.12 -14.39
N ARG A 733 2.88 76.08 -15.19
CA ARG A 733 1.94 74.95 -15.43
C ARG A 733 1.72 74.85 -16.98
N PRO A 734 0.79 74.02 -17.50
CA PRO A 734 0.79 72.56 -17.74
C PRO A 734 0.63 72.33 -19.28
N PRO A 735 -0.24 71.45 -19.85
CA PRO A 735 -0.68 70.05 -19.57
C PRO A 735 -0.32 69.13 -20.79
N PRO A 736 -1.19 68.20 -21.26
CA PRO A 736 -1.63 66.88 -20.74
C PRO A 736 -0.73 65.73 -21.33
N GLU A 737 -0.97 64.41 -21.30
CA GLU A 737 -2.16 63.58 -21.62
C GLU A 737 -2.05 62.12 -21.05
N VAL A 738 -3.03 61.27 -21.36
CA VAL A 738 -3.39 59.99 -20.72
C VAL A 738 -2.72 58.76 -21.35
N ARG A 739 -2.28 57.76 -20.55
CA ARG A 739 -2.59 56.32 -20.79
C ARG A 739 -2.19 55.30 -19.70
N GLU A 740 -3.20 54.53 -19.30
CA GLU A 740 -3.26 53.06 -19.08
C GLU A 740 -2.07 52.26 -18.49
N LEU A 741 -2.37 51.54 -17.39
CA LEU A 741 -1.56 50.46 -16.80
C LEU A 741 -1.96 49.09 -17.38
N PRO A 742 -1.01 48.15 -17.61
CA PRO A 742 -1.30 46.74 -17.77
C PRO A 742 -0.99 45.93 -16.49
N SER A 743 -1.98 45.22 -15.96
CA SER A 743 -1.80 44.23 -14.88
C SER A 743 -1.40 42.86 -15.44
N ARG A 744 -0.61 42.09 -14.68
CA ARG A 744 -0.24 40.69 -14.99
C ARG A 744 -0.01 39.89 -13.71
N TRP A 745 -0.99 39.08 -13.30
CA TRP A 745 -0.83 37.81 -12.56
C TRP A 745 -2.16 37.04 -12.58
N TYR A 746 -2.26 35.97 -13.36
CA TYR A 746 -3.37 35.00 -13.32
C TYR A 746 -2.92 33.67 -13.94
N THR A 747 -2.63 32.66 -13.10
CA THR A 747 -2.64 31.24 -13.51
C THR A 747 -2.94 30.33 -12.33
N LEU A 748 -4.22 30.02 -12.10
CA LEU A 748 -4.75 28.84 -11.39
C LEU A 748 -6.27 28.83 -11.60
N LEU A 749 -6.91 27.67 -11.43
CA LEU A 749 -8.27 27.34 -11.92
C LEU A 749 -8.35 27.27 -13.45
N ALA A 750 -8.41 26.05 -13.98
CA ALA A 750 -8.72 25.78 -15.38
C ALA A 750 -10.10 25.09 -15.48
N LEU A 751 -11.11 25.84 -15.91
CA LEU A 751 -12.42 25.30 -16.31
C LEU A 751 -12.44 25.11 -17.84
N PRO A 752 -13.01 24.02 -18.37
CA PRO A 752 -13.06 23.77 -19.81
C PRO A 752 -14.26 24.47 -20.48
N PHE A 753 -14.03 25.06 -21.66
CA PHE A 753 -15.06 25.44 -22.63
C PHE A 753 -14.64 24.95 -24.03
N PRO A 754 -15.57 24.39 -24.85
CA PRO A 754 -15.23 23.75 -26.12
C PRO A 754 -15.35 24.67 -27.36
N ASP A 755 -14.68 24.23 -28.43
CA ASP A 755 -14.91 24.46 -29.86
C ASP A 755 -15.14 25.88 -30.41
N GLN A 756 -14.15 26.35 -31.18
CA GLN A 756 -14.42 27.01 -32.46
C GLN A 756 -13.46 26.50 -33.56
N GLN A 757 -13.89 26.56 -34.82
CA GLN A 757 -13.34 25.72 -35.89
C GLN A 757 -12.06 26.22 -36.57
N VAL A 758 -11.33 25.23 -37.11
CA VAL A 758 -10.34 25.25 -38.21
C VAL A 758 -10.29 26.53 -39.06
N GLY A 759 -9.12 27.17 -39.10
CA GLY A 759 -8.81 28.33 -39.96
C GLY A 759 -7.42 28.28 -40.60
N ARG A 760 -7.14 27.26 -41.43
CA ARG A 760 -5.82 27.06 -42.06
C ARG A 760 -5.52 28.10 -43.15
N ARG A 761 -4.44 28.87 -43.01
CA ARG A 761 -3.72 29.49 -44.14
C ARG A 761 -2.21 29.51 -43.91
N GLU A 762 -1.49 29.02 -44.92
CA GLU A 762 -0.03 29.07 -45.02
C GLU A 762 0.38 30.35 -45.76
N PHE A 763 1.56 30.89 -45.46
CA PHE A 763 2.53 31.33 -46.48
C PHE A 763 3.93 31.37 -45.86
N ALA A 764 4.97 31.29 -46.67
CA ALA A 764 6.33 30.94 -46.23
C ALA A 764 7.43 31.75 -46.93
N ARG A 765 8.68 31.57 -46.44
CA ARG A 765 9.97 32.04 -47.01
C ARG A 765 10.27 33.55 -46.77
N THR A 766 11.52 34.03 -46.68
CA THR A 766 12.82 33.37 -46.97
C THR A 766 14.05 33.98 -46.27
N HIS A 767 15.13 33.18 -46.28
CA HIS A 767 16.57 33.54 -46.38
C HIS A 767 17.45 33.80 -45.15
N ARG A 768 18.73 33.47 -45.36
CA ARG A 768 19.87 33.41 -44.42
C ARG A 768 20.77 34.63 -44.63
N HIS A 769 21.58 35.02 -43.64
CA HIS A 769 23.02 34.67 -43.63
C HIS A 769 23.69 35.02 -42.28
N THR A 770 24.97 34.62 -42.15
CA THR A 770 25.72 34.52 -40.89
C THR A 770 26.99 35.39 -40.91
N HIS A 771 27.35 36.04 -39.79
CA HIS A 771 28.64 35.76 -39.10
C HIS A 771 28.93 36.60 -37.83
N ARG A 772 29.44 35.90 -36.80
CA ARG A 772 30.45 36.27 -35.77
C ARG A 772 30.27 37.47 -34.79
N ALA A 773 30.32 37.07 -33.51
CA ALA A 773 31.05 37.65 -32.38
C ALA A 773 30.55 38.96 -31.71
N GLY A 774 30.50 38.95 -30.35
CA GLY A 774 30.47 40.18 -29.53
C GLY A 774 29.54 40.20 -28.30
N HIS A 775 30.01 39.64 -27.17
CA HIS A 775 29.75 40.05 -25.78
C HIS A 775 28.37 40.53 -25.23
N PHE A 776 28.02 39.93 -24.09
CA PHE A 776 27.45 40.51 -22.84
C PHE A 776 25.98 40.96 -22.70
N SER A 777 25.52 40.76 -21.44
CA SER A 777 24.45 41.46 -20.70
C SER A 777 23.00 41.44 -21.23
N ASN A 778 22.24 40.50 -20.67
CA ASN A 778 20.91 40.75 -20.06
C ASN A 778 20.90 42.02 -19.17
N PRO A 779 19.73 42.63 -18.83
CA PRO A 779 18.45 41.94 -18.66
C PRO A 779 17.19 42.63 -19.22
N LEU A 780 16.20 41.80 -19.58
CA LEU A 780 14.99 41.60 -18.77
C LEU A 780 14.44 40.17 -18.99
#